data_AF-A0A2N2FUZ7-F1
#
_entry.id   AF-A0A2N2FUZ7-F1
#
_cell.length_a   1.000
_cell.length_b   1.000
_cell.length_c   1.000
_cell.angle_alpha   90.00
_cell.angle_beta   90.00
_cell.angle_gamma   90.00
#
_symmetry.space_group_name_H-M   'P 1'
#
loop_
_entity.id
_entity.type
_entity.pdbx_description
1 polymer ?
#
loop_
_entity_poly.entity_id
_entity_poly.type
_entity_poly.pdbx_seq_one_letter_code
_entity_poly.pdbx_strand_id
1 'polypeptide(L)'
;MQQSPRRDQGAPLCTASQQHGRYSTLASYIVVPGRSGGQMNFTFTAPYLLWLLPLALLPFIPRRRVSSPLSSLEPLRRLKNTWRLRFYRLNSWCAALTIAVLILLLADPVQRETHRTTVREGVDLMLVLDVSASLGATDILPSRMVAARNAAADFLAERDNDRVGVILFSGVPVLLSPPVLDKGHLIARLRAVEADRSGTGTAIGDALATALARLKDSPAQSKAVILLTDGRSNRGSITPRAAARAAAALGIRIYTIGFGSLQGSEIPLGSSGAPARLADGSLLLSALEEEPLLEIARLTGGQHFLASSGEALRDVYQRIDALEKSPLEVKDRITDHPLAPLLQRLILLLLAAELLLFRLWLRIRPTGYLLDLVALTAFSLLLIPPPGAGPILRGEQNGPDLALAIDVSASMACNDSGETRLSLAQRDVRTLITSLPNSRFSLTLVGGEGVVQAPLTEDREAILFFVDRLLPRMVASPGSAPEEGILTALSTLSSAGRERAVILLSDGERTIPTPAPRLPQSIPVYTIPLGSVAGSPVLQVNGQVQRDRNGAAFISQRDDNRLRQIAAVTQGEMLLRPDSAPATLALIERWRPPELLTPPALWWLWSALGLLLLRQFPWSRKVRGWSAWVPAFTMLTLIVSACGHIIERDENDFDNGMRHAKNGAFEDAARAFARAIHSLPANERGLVLYNQGTALLQAGAAAPAVTALEQALLLLPGDAAARTNLALALRLLGDHPASGSGDGERQNEESSVDAPMNREQALQLVEAVKPQVFAETASQAESRERTVEKDW
;
A
#
# COMPACT_ATOMS: atom_id res chain seq x y z
N MET A 1 -67.31 -10.29 28.68
CA MET A 1 -67.33 -9.12 29.58
C MET A 1 -65.91 -8.87 30.08
N GLN A 2 -65.37 -7.69 29.74
CA GLN A 2 -64.43 -6.83 30.50
C GLN A 2 -63.12 -7.45 31.06
N GLN A 3 -61.93 -6.84 31.00
CA GLN A 3 -61.43 -5.53 30.56
C GLN A 3 -59.88 -5.64 30.53
N SER A 4 -59.22 -4.86 29.66
CA SER A 4 -57.77 -4.64 29.66
C SER A 4 -57.34 -3.73 30.83
N PRO A 5 -56.06 -3.74 31.26
CA PRO A 5 -55.20 -2.59 30.92
C PRO A 5 -53.73 -2.92 30.57
N ARG A 6 -53.06 -1.90 29.99
CA ARG A 6 -51.68 -1.81 29.51
C ARG A 6 -50.59 -1.77 30.61
N ARG A 7 -49.37 -2.17 30.22
CA ARG A 7 -47.98 -1.72 30.57
C ARG A 7 -47.07 -2.97 30.53
N ASP A 8 -45.79 -2.99 30.21
CA ASP A 8 -44.73 -2.07 29.78
C ASP A 8 -43.56 -3.03 29.44
N GLN A 9 -42.95 -2.95 28.25
CA GLN A 9 -41.77 -3.78 27.93
C GLN A 9 -40.50 -3.04 28.36
N GLY A 10 -39.76 -3.62 29.30
CA GLY A 10 -38.45 -3.14 29.74
C GLY A 10 -37.36 -3.44 28.70
N ALA A 11 -36.63 -2.40 28.32
CA ALA A 11 -35.35 -2.48 27.61
C ALA A 11 -34.20 -2.69 28.63
N PRO A 12 -33.15 -3.46 28.31
CA PRO A 12 -31.94 -3.48 29.13
C PRO A 12 -31.05 -2.28 28.83
N LEU A 13 -30.54 -1.69 29.91
CA LEU A 13 -29.62 -0.56 29.97
C LEU A 13 -28.24 -0.93 29.42
N CYS A 14 -27.79 -0.21 28.38
CA CYS A 14 -26.37 -0.08 28.04
C CYS A 14 -25.88 1.30 28.51
N THR A 15 -25.02 1.29 29.50
CA THR A 15 -24.29 2.45 30.01
C THR A 15 -23.20 2.85 29.02
N ALA A 16 -23.42 3.93 28.28
CA ALA A 16 -22.40 4.60 27.48
C ALA A 16 -21.54 5.49 28.38
N SER A 17 -20.26 5.16 28.54
CA SER A 17 -19.27 6.05 29.16
C SER A 17 -18.97 7.21 28.23
N GLN A 18 -19.29 8.42 28.70
CA GLN A 18 -18.90 9.69 28.11
C GLN A 18 -17.37 9.84 28.06
N GLN A 19 -16.81 10.07 26.87
CA GLN A 19 -15.82 11.13 26.66
C GLN A 19 -15.98 11.70 25.24
N HIS A 20 -16.66 12.85 25.16
CA HIS A 20 -16.77 13.67 23.96
C HIS A 20 -15.66 14.74 23.97
N GLY A 21 -14.77 14.69 22.98
CA GLY A 21 -14.00 15.84 22.52
C GLY A 21 -14.84 16.64 21.53
N ARG A 22 -15.18 17.87 21.91
CA ARG A 22 -16.01 18.85 21.20
C ARG A 22 -15.54 19.13 19.76
N TYR A 23 -16.43 19.00 18.77
CA TYR A 23 -16.70 19.98 17.69
C TYR A 23 -18.02 19.60 16.99
N SER A 24 -19.17 20.02 17.54
CA SER A 24 -20.46 19.93 16.85
C SER A 24 -20.89 21.33 16.39
N THR A 25 -20.61 21.67 15.13
CA THR A 25 -21.26 22.77 14.44
C THR A 25 -22.65 22.32 13.98
N LEU A 26 -23.67 23.11 14.32
CA LEU A 26 -25.07 22.90 13.93
C LEU A 26 -25.20 22.85 12.39
N ALA A 27 -25.30 21.65 11.84
CA ALA A 27 -25.65 21.42 10.44
C ALA A 27 -27.17 21.26 10.32
N SER A 28 -27.81 22.15 9.58
CA SER A 28 -29.23 22.07 9.23
C SER A 28 -29.41 21.06 8.10
N TYR A 29 -29.94 19.86 8.39
CA TYR A 29 -30.14 18.80 7.39
C TYR A 29 -31.49 18.97 6.68
N ILE A 30 -31.49 18.92 5.34
CA ILE A 30 -32.69 18.73 4.52
C ILE A 30 -32.61 17.32 3.94
N VAL A 31 -33.52 16.44 4.37
CA VAL A 31 -33.57 15.03 3.94
C VAL A 31 -34.58 14.87 2.79
N VAL A 32 -34.15 14.35 1.65
CA VAL A 32 -35.02 13.98 0.53
C VAL A 32 -34.91 12.46 0.32
N PRO A 33 -35.99 11.67 0.45
CA PRO A 33 -35.91 10.22 0.36
C PRO A 33 -35.79 9.74 -1.11
N GLY A 34 -34.70 9.05 -1.43
CA GLY A 34 -34.46 8.38 -2.72
C GLY A 34 -34.76 6.86 -2.66
N ARG A 35 -35.42 6.34 -3.71
CA ARG A 35 -35.75 4.91 -3.89
C ARG A 35 -34.53 4.12 -4.42
N SER A 36 -33.65 3.66 -3.52
CA SER A 36 -32.83 2.43 -3.63
C SER A 36 -31.60 2.52 -2.71
N GLY A 37 -31.64 1.88 -1.54
CA GLY A 37 -30.49 1.40 -0.74
C GLY A 37 -29.41 2.38 -0.23
N GLY A 38 -29.20 3.54 -0.83
CA GLY A 38 -28.22 4.55 -0.42
C GLY A 38 -28.90 5.83 0.06
N GLN A 39 -28.43 6.42 1.15
CA GLN A 39 -28.89 7.73 1.58
C GLN A 39 -28.15 8.81 0.79
N MET A 40 -28.90 9.56 -0.02
CA MET A 40 -28.42 10.74 -0.75
C MET A 40 -28.50 11.96 0.18
N ASN A 41 -27.36 12.48 0.63
CA ASN A 41 -27.30 13.65 1.50
C ASN A 41 -26.64 14.83 0.78
N PHE A 42 -27.25 16.01 0.76
CA PHE A 42 -26.57 17.23 0.33
C PHE A 42 -25.83 17.86 1.51
N THR A 43 -24.53 18.08 1.37
CA THR A 43 -23.68 18.68 2.40
C THR A 43 -22.88 19.85 1.82
N PHE A 44 -22.55 20.83 2.65
CA PHE A 44 -21.67 21.93 2.27
C PHE A 44 -20.32 21.73 2.97
N THR A 45 -19.22 21.85 2.24
CA THR A 45 -17.87 21.74 2.80
C THR A 45 -17.55 22.94 3.70
N ALA A 46 -18.09 24.12 3.36
CA ALA A 46 -17.91 25.38 4.11
C ALA A 46 -19.25 26.08 4.38
N PRO A 47 -20.12 25.52 5.26
CA PRO A 47 -21.48 26.03 5.47
C PRO A 47 -21.52 27.44 6.09
N TYR A 48 -20.47 27.85 6.79
CA TYR A 48 -20.36 29.20 7.37
C TYR A 48 -20.38 30.31 6.30
N LEU A 49 -19.97 30.02 5.06
CA LEU A 49 -20.02 31.00 3.96
C LEU A 49 -21.45 31.35 3.53
N LEU A 50 -22.44 30.52 3.86
CA LEU A 50 -23.86 30.84 3.62
C LEU A 50 -24.32 32.06 4.40
N TRP A 51 -23.60 32.47 5.45
CA TRP A 51 -23.87 33.72 6.18
C TRP A 51 -23.63 34.96 5.32
N LEU A 52 -22.95 34.82 4.17
CA LEU A 52 -22.79 35.88 3.18
C LEU A 52 -24.00 36.04 2.26
N LEU A 53 -25.00 35.15 2.28
CA LEU A 53 -26.21 35.26 1.45
C LEU A 53 -26.94 36.62 1.53
N PRO A 54 -27.00 37.32 2.68
CA PRO A 54 -27.58 38.67 2.74
C PRO A 54 -26.89 39.68 1.80
N LEU A 55 -25.63 39.44 1.43
CA LEU A 55 -24.86 40.24 0.48
C LEU A 55 -25.46 40.19 -0.94
N ALA A 56 -26.24 39.16 -1.27
CA ALA A 56 -27.01 39.08 -2.51
C ALA A 56 -28.11 40.16 -2.61
N LEU A 57 -28.47 40.82 -1.49
CA LEU A 57 -29.45 41.92 -1.48
C LEU A 57 -28.86 43.29 -1.84
N LEU A 58 -27.52 43.40 -1.95
CA LEU A 58 -26.83 44.64 -2.31
C LEU A 58 -27.39 45.34 -3.58
N PRO A 59 -27.77 44.63 -4.67
CA PRO A 59 -28.33 45.26 -5.87
C PRO A 59 -29.65 46.02 -5.63
N PHE A 60 -30.38 45.71 -4.55
CA PHE A 60 -31.66 46.35 -4.21
C PHE A 60 -31.51 47.58 -3.29
N ILE A 61 -30.33 47.81 -2.71
CA ILE A 61 -30.11 48.94 -1.82
C ILE A 61 -30.17 50.24 -2.65
N PRO A 62 -31.11 51.16 -2.36
CA PRO A 62 -31.27 52.39 -3.12
C PRO A 62 -30.00 53.24 -2.98
N ARG A 63 -29.28 53.40 -4.09
CA ARG A 63 -28.06 54.20 -4.14
C ARG A 63 -28.44 55.67 -3.89
N ARG A 64 -28.03 56.24 -2.74
CA ARG A 64 -28.18 57.68 -2.47
C ARG A 64 -27.48 58.44 -3.60
N ARG A 65 -28.28 59.17 -4.40
CA ARG A 65 -27.73 60.09 -5.39
C ARG A 65 -26.94 61.14 -4.65
N VAL A 66 -25.70 61.39 -5.09
CA VAL A 66 -25.03 62.65 -4.80
C VAL A 66 -26.02 63.75 -5.21
N SER A 67 -26.40 64.57 -4.23
CA SER A 67 -27.45 65.58 -4.30
C SER A 67 -27.34 66.43 -5.56
N SER A 68 -28.23 66.20 -6.52
CA SER A 68 -28.60 67.21 -7.51
C SER A 68 -29.79 68.00 -6.93
N PRO A 69 -29.73 69.34 -6.83
CA PRO A 69 -30.83 70.13 -6.29
C PRO A 69 -31.94 70.18 -7.33
N LEU A 70 -32.92 69.28 -7.21
CA LEU A 70 -34.15 69.31 -7.99
C LEU A 70 -35.30 69.54 -7.00
N SER A 71 -35.79 70.78 -6.95
CA SER A 71 -36.70 71.29 -5.93
C SER A 71 -38.17 70.87 -6.09
N SER A 72 -38.52 70.02 -7.07
CA SER A 72 -39.86 69.43 -7.15
C SER A 72 -39.87 68.03 -7.75
N LEU A 73 -40.65 67.13 -7.14
CA LEU A 73 -40.82 65.73 -7.54
C LEU A 73 -42.02 65.49 -8.48
N GLU A 74 -42.74 66.54 -8.87
CA GLU A 74 -43.90 66.47 -9.77
C GLU A 74 -43.62 65.81 -11.14
N PRO A 75 -42.47 66.06 -11.82
CA PRO A 75 -42.18 65.42 -13.10
C PRO A 75 -41.95 63.91 -13.00
N LEU A 76 -41.50 63.41 -11.84
CA LEU A 76 -41.19 62.00 -11.60
C LEU A 76 -42.46 61.14 -11.40
N ARG A 77 -43.54 61.73 -10.85
CA ARG A 77 -44.84 61.06 -10.68
C ARG A 77 -45.55 60.74 -11.99
N ARG A 78 -45.17 61.40 -13.10
CA ARG A 78 -45.73 61.18 -14.45
C ARG A 78 -44.94 60.20 -15.33
N LEU A 79 -43.83 59.62 -14.84
CA LEU A 79 -43.11 58.59 -15.57
C LEU A 79 -43.91 57.29 -15.57
N LYS A 80 -44.67 57.05 -16.65
CA LYS A 80 -45.31 55.76 -16.92
C LYS A 80 -44.25 54.65 -16.85
N ASN A 81 -44.68 53.50 -16.34
CA ASN A 81 -43.91 52.28 -16.12
C ASN A 81 -43.25 51.82 -17.45
N THR A 82 -42.12 52.40 -17.79
CA THR A 82 -41.46 52.21 -19.09
C THR A 82 -40.76 50.85 -19.06
N TRP A 83 -40.71 50.14 -20.19
CA TRP A 83 -39.98 48.86 -20.31
C TRP A 83 -38.55 48.92 -19.76
N ARG A 84 -37.90 50.09 -19.80
CA ARG A 84 -36.60 50.36 -19.18
C ARG A 84 -36.56 50.16 -17.66
N LEU A 85 -37.62 50.54 -16.94
CA LEU A 85 -37.71 50.33 -15.49
C LEU A 85 -37.88 48.84 -15.16
N ARG A 86 -38.58 48.08 -16.03
CA ARG A 86 -38.70 46.63 -15.92
C ARG A 86 -37.34 45.93 -16.13
N PHE A 87 -36.59 46.31 -17.17
CA PHE A 87 -35.24 45.78 -17.43
C PHE A 87 -34.24 46.12 -16.32
N TYR A 88 -34.32 47.33 -15.74
CA TYR A 88 -33.49 47.70 -14.58
C TYR A 88 -33.76 46.83 -13.35
N ARG A 89 -35.06 46.59 -13.05
CA ARG A 89 -35.44 45.68 -11.95
C ARG A 89 -35.01 44.24 -12.23
N LEU A 90 -35.20 43.76 -13.46
CA LEU A 90 -34.79 42.43 -13.88
C LEU A 90 -33.27 42.23 -13.79
N ASN A 91 -32.48 43.24 -14.18
CA ASN A 91 -31.01 43.22 -14.03
C ASN A 91 -30.59 43.14 -12.56
N SER A 92 -31.32 43.82 -11.66
CA SER A 92 -31.04 43.78 -10.22
C SER A 92 -31.32 42.38 -9.63
N TRP A 93 -32.39 41.72 -10.09
CA TRP A 93 -32.68 40.33 -9.75
C TRP A 93 -31.65 39.34 -10.31
N CYS A 94 -31.22 39.51 -11.57
CA CYS A 94 -30.13 38.70 -12.14
C CYS A 94 -28.83 38.87 -11.33
N ALA A 95 -28.42 40.11 -11.03
CA ALA A 95 -27.21 40.36 -10.23
C ALA A 95 -27.29 39.75 -8.83
N ALA A 96 -28.46 39.83 -8.17
CA ALA A 96 -28.68 39.19 -6.88
C ALA A 96 -28.57 37.66 -6.97
N LEU A 97 -29.14 37.06 -8.02
CA LEU A 97 -29.06 35.62 -8.26
C LEU A 97 -27.63 35.18 -8.57
N THR A 98 -26.87 35.94 -9.36
CA THR A 98 -25.44 35.66 -9.63
C THR A 98 -24.63 35.65 -8.33
N ILE A 99 -24.82 36.66 -7.46
CA ILE A 99 -24.13 36.73 -6.17
C ILE A 99 -24.53 35.55 -5.27
N ALA A 100 -25.82 35.18 -5.23
CA ALA A 100 -26.29 34.05 -4.43
C ALA A 100 -25.71 32.72 -4.92
N VAL A 101 -25.68 32.46 -6.23
CA VAL A 101 -25.10 31.23 -6.80
C VAL A 101 -23.59 31.20 -6.62
N LEU A 102 -22.91 32.35 -6.69
CA LEU A 102 -21.48 32.46 -6.40
C LEU A 102 -21.18 32.11 -4.93
N ILE A 103 -21.97 32.61 -3.98
CA ILE A 103 -21.84 32.26 -2.56
C ILE A 103 -22.11 30.77 -2.34
N LEU A 104 -23.10 30.19 -3.02
CA LEU A 104 -23.36 28.75 -2.98
C LEU A 104 -22.17 27.95 -3.52
N LEU A 105 -21.54 28.38 -4.62
CA LEU A 105 -20.33 27.76 -5.16
C LEU A 105 -19.15 27.84 -4.18
N LEU A 106 -18.98 28.99 -3.51
CA LEU A 106 -17.96 29.20 -2.47
C LEU A 106 -18.18 28.30 -1.24
N ALA A 107 -19.44 28.03 -0.87
CA ALA A 107 -19.79 27.10 0.20
C ALA A 107 -19.53 25.62 -0.16
N ASP A 108 -19.19 25.36 -1.43
CA ASP A 108 -18.84 24.06 -2.00
C ASP A 108 -19.88 22.97 -1.68
N PRO A 109 -21.01 22.94 -2.44
CA PRO A 109 -22.05 21.98 -2.19
C PRO A 109 -21.69 20.65 -2.85
N VAL A 110 -21.69 19.62 -2.03
CA VAL A 110 -21.33 18.25 -2.39
C VAL A 110 -22.53 17.35 -2.14
N GLN A 111 -22.91 16.60 -3.17
CA GLN A 111 -23.88 15.53 -3.06
C GLN A 111 -23.15 14.29 -2.56
N ARG A 112 -23.43 13.89 -1.33
CA ARG A 112 -22.77 12.79 -0.62
C ARG A 112 -23.64 11.55 -0.64
N GLU A 113 -23.15 10.52 -1.30
CA GLU A 113 -23.63 9.15 -1.23
C GLU A 113 -22.89 8.43 -0.10
N THR A 114 -23.63 7.73 0.76
CA THR A 114 -23.05 6.93 1.84
C THR A 114 -23.36 5.46 1.60
N HIS A 115 -22.32 4.70 1.27
CA HIS A 115 -22.36 3.25 1.17
C HIS A 115 -21.76 2.64 2.44
N ARG A 116 -22.57 1.93 3.22
CA ARG A 116 -22.05 1.17 4.36
C ARG A 116 -21.39 -0.10 3.84
N THR A 117 -20.07 -0.18 3.91
CA THR A 117 -19.33 -1.41 3.69
C THR A 117 -18.92 -1.99 5.03
N THR A 118 -19.42 -3.17 5.36
CA THR A 118 -18.92 -3.93 6.50
C THR A 118 -17.52 -4.42 6.16
N VAL A 119 -16.49 -3.82 6.74
CA VAL A 119 -15.10 -4.29 6.62
C VAL A 119 -14.80 -5.00 7.92
N ARG A 120 -14.63 -6.32 7.85
CA ARG A 120 -14.15 -7.11 8.99
C ARG A 120 -12.67 -6.81 9.18
N GLU A 121 -12.24 -6.47 10.40
CA GLU A 121 -10.81 -6.45 10.72
C GLU A 121 -10.28 -7.89 10.62
N GLY A 122 -9.36 -8.17 9.69
CA GLY A 122 -8.80 -9.52 9.55
C GLY A 122 -7.89 -9.89 10.72
N VAL A 123 -7.90 -11.15 11.12
CA VAL A 123 -6.91 -11.71 12.05
C VAL A 123 -5.71 -12.20 11.25
N ASP A 124 -4.51 -11.98 11.78
CA ASP A 124 -3.31 -12.61 11.25
C ASP A 124 -3.02 -13.91 11.99
N LEU A 125 -3.14 -15.01 11.26
CA LEU A 125 -2.98 -16.35 11.80
C LEU A 125 -1.73 -17.01 11.22
N MET A 126 -0.99 -17.71 12.08
CA MET A 126 0.07 -18.61 11.64
C MET A 126 -0.28 -20.05 12.00
N LEU A 127 -0.51 -20.89 11.00
CA LEU A 127 -0.60 -22.33 11.17
C LEU A 127 0.81 -22.92 11.26
N VAL A 128 1.11 -23.60 12.36
CA VAL A 128 2.39 -24.26 12.59
C VAL A 128 2.12 -25.75 12.67
N LEU A 129 2.38 -26.45 11.57
CA LEU A 129 2.02 -27.84 11.38
C LEU A 129 3.27 -28.71 11.51
N ASP A 130 3.22 -29.65 12.44
CA ASP A 130 4.22 -30.69 12.54
C ASP A 130 4.16 -31.56 11.27
N VAL A 131 5.31 -31.97 10.75
CA VAL A 131 5.43 -32.88 9.61
C VAL A 131 6.36 -34.06 9.88
N SER A 132 6.74 -34.28 11.14
CA SER A 132 7.63 -35.35 11.55
C SER A 132 7.07 -36.75 11.24
N ALA A 133 7.97 -37.74 11.26
CA ALA A 133 7.65 -39.12 10.92
C ALA A 133 6.48 -39.70 11.74
N SER A 134 6.27 -39.25 12.99
CA SER A 134 5.19 -39.72 13.85
C SER A 134 3.80 -39.38 13.32
N LEU A 135 3.66 -38.35 12.48
CA LEU A 135 2.42 -38.06 11.77
C LEU A 135 2.16 -39.01 10.59
N GLY A 136 3.10 -39.90 10.27
CA GLY A 136 2.84 -41.03 9.38
C GLY A 136 1.92 -42.10 9.98
N ALA A 137 1.67 -42.07 11.29
CA ALA A 137 0.84 -43.07 11.99
C ALA A 137 -0.60 -43.15 11.44
N THR A 138 -1.18 -44.35 11.54
CA THR A 138 -2.48 -44.73 10.94
C THR A 138 -3.60 -44.93 11.97
N ASP A 139 -3.38 -44.54 13.22
CA ASP A 139 -4.42 -44.48 14.25
C ASP A 139 -5.55 -43.50 13.91
N ILE A 140 -5.26 -42.49 13.10
CA ILE A 140 -6.25 -41.63 12.45
C ILE A 140 -6.21 -41.87 10.95
N LEU A 141 -7.30 -42.38 10.38
CA LEU A 141 -7.36 -42.74 8.97
C LEU A 141 -7.47 -41.51 8.05
N PRO A 142 -6.83 -41.55 6.85
CA PRO A 142 -5.93 -42.60 6.36
C PRO A 142 -4.52 -42.55 6.95
N SER A 143 -4.05 -41.38 7.38
CA SER A 143 -2.91 -41.20 8.29
C SER A 143 -3.07 -39.86 9.02
N ARG A 144 -2.39 -39.67 10.16
CA ARG A 144 -2.43 -38.39 10.90
C ARG A 144 -2.06 -37.22 9.98
N MET A 145 -0.99 -37.34 9.19
CA MET A 145 -0.55 -36.31 8.23
C MET A 145 -1.64 -35.92 7.23
N VAL A 146 -2.28 -36.92 6.61
CA VAL A 146 -3.32 -36.67 5.61
C VAL A 146 -4.55 -36.04 6.25
N ALA A 147 -4.94 -36.49 7.44
CA ALA A 147 -6.05 -35.89 8.19
C ALA A 147 -5.74 -34.44 8.60
N ALA A 148 -4.53 -34.17 9.10
CA ALA A 148 -4.08 -32.85 9.53
C ALA A 148 -4.04 -31.85 8.37
N ARG A 149 -3.41 -32.19 7.24
CA ARG A 149 -3.33 -31.30 6.08
C ARG A 149 -4.70 -31.02 5.45
N ASN A 150 -5.59 -32.02 5.41
CA ASN A 150 -6.93 -31.84 4.87
C ASN A 150 -7.76 -30.92 5.78
N ALA A 151 -7.76 -31.14 7.08
CA ALA A 151 -8.46 -30.27 8.02
C ALA A 151 -7.90 -28.84 8.02
N ALA A 152 -6.57 -28.67 7.94
CA ALA A 152 -5.95 -27.37 7.80
C ALA A 152 -6.31 -26.69 6.47
N ALA A 153 -6.36 -27.43 5.36
CA ALA A 153 -6.78 -26.92 4.06
C ALA A 153 -8.26 -26.47 4.06
N ASP A 154 -9.14 -27.23 4.70
CA ASP A 154 -10.56 -26.89 4.85
C ASP A 154 -10.71 -25.63 5.72
N PHE A 155 -9.99 -25.55 6.84
CA PHE A 155 -9.95 -24.35 7.69
C PHE A 155 -9.45 -23.11 6.94
N LEU A 156 -8.44 -23.25 6.08
CA LEU A 156 -7.95 -22.16 5.23
C LEU A 156 -9.01 -21.71 4.21
N ALA A 157 -9.77 -22.65 3.64
CA ALA A 157 -10.78 -22.35 2.62
C ALA A 157 -12.00 -21.60 3.17
N GLU A 158 -12.34 -21.78 4.45
CA GLU A 158 -13.51 -21.15 5.08
C GLU A 158 -13.29 -19.68 5.49
N ARG A 159 -12.06 -19.16 5.43
CA ARG A 159 -11.68 -17.85 6.00
C ARG A 159 -11.36 -16.78 4.96
N ASP A 160 -12.36 -16.21 4.29
CA ASP A 160 -12.12 -15.24 3.20
C ASP A 160 -11.40 -13.94 3.61
N ASN A 161 -11.55 -13.49 4.86
CA ASN A 161 -11.12 -12.15 5.30
C ASN A 161 -9.88 -12.14 6.22
N ASP A 162 -9.29 -13.30 6.48
CA ASP A 162 -8.13 -13.41 7.37
C ASP A 162 -6.87 -13.75 6.59
N ARG A 163 -5.75 -13.14 7.01
CA ARG A 163 -4.44 -13.46 6.47
C ARG A 163 -3.89 -14.66 7.22
N VAL A 164 -3.61 -15.74 6.49
CA VAL A 164 -3.13 -16.97 7.12
C VAL A 164 -1.82 -17.40 6.48
N GLY A 165 -0.82 -17.63 7.32
CA GLY A 165 0.47 -18.18 6.92
C GLY A 165 0.60 -19.62 7.40
N VAL A 166 1.50 -20.37 6.78
CA VAL A 166 1.76 -21.77 7.14
C VAL A 166 3.27 -21.99 7.31
N ILE A 167 3.66 -22.55 8.44
CA ILE A 167 4.97 -23.13 8.71
C ILE A 167 4.78 -24.63 8.86
N LEU A 168 5.66 -25.38 8.21
CA LEU A 168 5.82 -26.82 8.39
C LEU A 168 7.07 -27.04 9.24
N PHE A 169 7.06 -27.99 10.18
CA PHE A 169 8.26 -28.26 10.96
C PHE A 169 8.44 -29.74 11.28
N SER A 170 9.69 -30.19 11.26
CA SER A 170 10.15 -31.44 11.86
C SER A 170 11.38 -31.11 12.71
N GLY A 171 12.58 -31.56 12.34
CA GLY A 171 13.82 -31.15 12.99
C GLY A 171 14.20 -29.68 12.75
N VAL A 172 13.66 -29.07 11.70
CA VAL A 172 13.85 -27.67 11.32
C VAL A 172 12.52 -27.09 10.84
N PRO A 173 12.15 -25.84 11.20
CA PRO A 173 10.97 -25.17 10.66
C PRO A 173 11.23 -24.60 9.26
N VAL A 174 10.25 -24.81 8.38
CA VAL A 174 10.24 -24.31 7.01
C VAL A 174 8.98 -23.47 6.77
N LEU A 175 9.18 -22.23 6.32
CA LEU A 175 8.07 -21.34 5.98
C LEU A 175 7.48 -21.76 4.62
N LEU A 176 6.25 -22.26 4.61
CA LEU A 176 5.55 -22.60 3.37
C LEU A 176 5.01 -21.35 2.71
N SER A 177 4.34 -20.49 3.49
CA SER A 177 3.80 -19.21 3.04
C SER A 177 3.73 -18.20 4.19
N PRO A 178 4.07 -16.92 3.96
CA PRO A 178 3.75 -15.87 4.93
C PRO A 178 2.22 -15.71 5.06
N PRO A 179 1.74 -14.94 6.06
CA PRO A 179 0.33 -14.56 6.17
C PRO A 179 -0.17 -13.89 4.89
N VAL A 180 -1.12 -14.52 4.21
CA VAL A 180 -1.70 -14.05 2.94
C VAL A 180 -3.23 -14.11 2.99
N LEU A 181 -3.88 -13.14 2.33
CA LEU A 181 -5.34 -13.11 2.19
C LEU A 181 -5.85 -14.17 1.18
N ASP A 182 -5.23 -14.23 -0.01
CA ASP A 182 -5.55 -15.24 -1.04
C ASP A 182 -4.81 -16.55 -0.74
N LYS A 183 -5.60 -17.58 -0.41
CA LYS A 183 -5.11 -18.88 0.06
C LYS A 183 -5.16 -19.97 -1.02
N GLY A 184 -5.60 -19.68 -2.25
CA GLY A 184 -5.81 -20.70 -3.28
C GLY A 184 -4.55 -21.54 -3.57
N HIS A 185 -3.43 -20.87 -3.84
CA HIS A 185 -2.14 -21.54 -4.06
C HIS A 185 -1.56 -22.16 -2.79
N LEU A 186 -1.76 -21.53 -1.63
CA LEU A 186 -1.32 -22.07 -0.34
C LEU A 186 -1.99 -23.41 -0.05
N ILE A 187 -3.30 -23.53 -0.28
CA ILE A 187 -4.06 -24.77 -0.10
C ILE A 187 -3.54 -25.87 -1.02
N ALA A 188 -3.26 -25.54 -2.29
CA ALA A 188 -2.71 -26.52 -3.23
C ALA A 188 -1.33 -27.05 -2.77
N ARG A 189 -0.44 -26.14 -2.32
CA ARG A 189 0.88 -26.53 -1.79
C ARG A 189 0.78 -27.34 -0.51
N LEU A 190 -0.09 -26.94 0.42
CA LEU A 190 -0.31 -27.65 1.67
C LEU A 190 -0.81 -29.09 1.44
N ARG A 191 -1.70 -29.30 0.47
CA ARG A 191 -2.21 -30.63 0.12
C ARG A 191 -1.13 -31.55 -0.48
N ALA A 192 -0.08 -30.99 -1.06
CA ALA A 192 1.05 -31.75 -1.63
C ALA A 192 2.12 -32.13 -0.59
N VAL A 193 2.04 -31.61 0.64
CA VAL A 193 3.02 -31.92 1.71
C VAL A 193 2.92 -33.38 2.13
N GLU A 194 4.07 -34.04 2.22
CA GLU A 194 4.23 -35.39 2.75
C GLU A 194 4.94 -35.37 4.12
N ALA A 195 4.74 -36.43 4.92
CA ALA A 195 5.44 -36.57 6.19
C ALA A 195 6.93 -36.77 5.96
N ASP A 196 7.76 -36.09 6.76
CA ASP A 196 9.20 -36.23 6.78
C ASP A 196 9.59 -37.59 7.38
N ARG A 197 9.97 -38.53 6.50
CA ARG A 197 10.37 -39.89 6.87
C ARG A 197 11.84 -40.01 7.27
N SER A 198 12.60 -38.91 7.27
CA SER A 198 14.04 -38.94 7.58
C SER A 198 14.35 -39.08 9.07
N GLY A 199 13.35 -38.92 9.95
CA GLY A 199 13.51 -39.08 11.40
C GLY A 199 14.33 -37.96 12.04
N THR A 200 14.27 -36.74 11.48
CA THR A 200 15.03 -35.56 11.94
C THR A 200 14.56 -34.99 13.29
N GLY A 201 13.54 -35.55 13.94
CA GLY A 201 13.02 -35.06 15.23
C GLY A 201 11.97 -33.97 15.07
N THR A 202 11.68 -33.27 16.17
CA THR A 202 10.59 -32.30 16.30
C THR A 202 11.06 -31.07 17.09
N ALA A 203 11.09 -29.91 16.44
CA ALA A 203 11.62 -28.64 16.95
C ALA A 203 10.51 -27.59 17.14
N ILE A 204 9.68 -27.80 18.17
CA ILE A 204 8.50 -26.94 18.44
C ILE A 204 8.92 -25.49 18.74
N GLY A 205 9.94 -25.28 19.58
CA GLY A 205 10.36 -23.93 19.99
C GLY A 205 10.87 -23.08 18.83
N ASP A 206 11.69 -23.64 17.93
CA ASP A 206 12.17 -22.95 16.74
C ASP A 206 11.03 -22.64 15.76
N ALA A 207 10.06 -23.54 15.62
CA ALA A 207 8.87 -23.34 14.79
C ALA A 207 7.98 -22.20 15.32
N LEU A 208 7.75 -22.16 16.63
CA LEU A 208 7.03 -21.07 17.28
C LEU A 208 7.79 -19.75 17.12
N ALA A 209 9.10 -19.71 17.39
CA ALA A 209 9.91 -18.50 17.19
C ALA A 209 9.85 -18.01 15.74
N THR A 210 9.86 -18.91 14.76
CA THR A 210 9.67 -18.58 13.34
C THR A 210 8.30 -17.96 13.07
N ALA A 211 7.23 -18.47 13.69
CA ALA A 211 5.88 -17.89 13.58
C ALA A 211 5.82 -16.49 14.19
N LEU A 212 6.41 -16.29 15.37
CA LEU A 212 6.48 -15.00 16.05
C LEU A 212 7.26 -13.97 15.22
N ALA A 213 8.34 -14.39 14.56
CA ALA A 213 9.12 -13.52 13.66
C ALA A 213 8.28 -12.98 12.50
N ARG A 214 7.22 -13.70 12.08
CA ARG A 214 6.31 -13.26 11.01
C ARG A 214 5.18 -12.40 11.52
N LEU A 215 4.68 -12.67 12.72
CA LEU A 215 3.55 -11.93 13.28
C LEU A 215 3.96 -10.62 13.97
N LYS A 216 5.23 -10.48 14.41
CA LYS A 216 5.66 -9.30 15.18
C LYS A 216 5.37 -7.96 14.47
N ASP A 217 5.60 -7.90 13.16
CA ASP A 217 5.46 -6.68 12.34
C ASP A 217 4.09 -6.55 11.67
N SER A 218 3.18 -7.50 11.90
CA SER A 218 1.85 -7.45 11.30
C SER A 218 1.05 -6.23 11.81
N PRO A 219 0.34 -5.51 10.92
CA PRO A 219 -0.57 -4.43 11.31
C PRO A 219 -1.90 -4.91 11.89
N ALA A 220 -2.18 -6.22 11.91
CA ALA A 220 -3.45 -6.75 12.41
C ALA A 220 -3.61 -6.53 13.93
N GLN A 221 -4.83 -6.17 14.33
CA GLN A 221 -5.18 -5.95 15.74
C GLN A 221 -5.16 -7.25 16.55
N SER A 222 -5.56 -8.36 15.93
CA SER A 222 -5.46 -9.71 16.51
C SER A 222 -4.43 -10.55 15.77
N LYS A 223 -3.59 -11.25 16.55
CA LYS A 223 -2.53 -12.14 16.08
C LYS A 223 -2.57 -13.45 16.86
N ALA A 224 -2.61 -14.57 16.17
CA ALA A 224 -2.56 -15.87 16.83
C ALA A 224 -1.77 -16.91 16.04
N VAL A 225 -1.22 -17.87 16.77
CA VAL A 225 -0.54 -19.05 16.24
C VAL A 225 -1.39 -20.27 16.58
N ILE A 226 -1.57 -21.18 15.62
CA ILE A 226 -2.20 -22.48 15.84
C ILE A 226 -1.15 -23.55 15.61
N LEU A 227 -0.69 -24.18 16.70
CA LEU A 227 0.29 -25.26 16.70
C LEU A 227 -0.42 -26.61 16.66
N LEU A 228 -0.15 -27.46 15.66
CA LEU A 228 -0.63 -28.83 15.58
C LEU A 228 0.54 -29.80 15.65
N THR A 229 0.57 -30.68 16.65
CA THR A 229 1.66 -31.64 16.89
C THR A 229 1.21 -32.78 17.80
N ASP A 230 2.01 -33.85 17.88
CA ASP A 230 1.88 -34.90 18.88
C ASP A 230 2.59 -34.57 20.22
N GLY A 231 3.08 -33.33 20.37
CA GLY A 231 3.52 -32.75 21.64
C GLY A 231 4.97 -33.01 22.02
N ARG A 232 5.67 -33.85 21.26
CA ARG A 232 7.06 -34.21 21.53
C ARG A 232 8.00 -33.14 20.98
N SER A 233 8.86 -32.58 21.82
CA SER A 233 9.96 -31.71 21.38
C SER A 233 11.29 -32.35 21.78
N ASN A 234 12.11 -32.74 20.83
CA ASN A 234 13.39 -33.43 21.07
C ASN A 234 14.57 -32.80 20.32
N ARG A 235 14.32 -31.73 19.57
CA ARG A 235 15.32 -30.91 18.88
C ARG A 235 14.96 -29.42 18.99
N GLY A 236 15.86 -28.60 18.46
CA GLY A 236 15.69 -27.16 18.34
C GLY A 236 16.68 -26.39 19.20
N SER A 237 16.97 -25.16 18.78
CA SER A 237 17.82 -24.23 19.53
C SER A 237 17.07 -23.52 20.66
N ILE A 238 15.76 -23.36 20.49
CA ILE A 238 14.87 -22.67 21.43
C ILE A 238 13.93 -23.69 22.07
N THR A 239 13.77 -23.59 23.39
CA THR A 239 12.82 -24.45 24.11
C THR A 239 11.38 -23.99 23.87
N PRO A 240 10.38 -24.91 23.85
CA PRO A 240 8.98 -24.53 23.63
C PRO A 240 8.48 -23.51 24.66
N ARG A 241 8.91 -23.65 25.93
CA ARG A 241 8.59 -22.73 27.02
C ARG A 241 9.14 -21.32 26.79
N ALA A 242 10.39 -21.20 26.31
CA ALA A 242 10.98 -19.90 26.00
C ALA A 242 10.26 -19.21 24.84
N ALA A 243 9.90 -19.95 23.79
CA ALA A 243 9.10 -19.43 22.68
C ALA A 243 7.70 -18.98 23.13
N ALA A 244 7.04 -19.73 24.03
CA ALA A 244 5.75 -19.34 24.60
C ALA A 244 5.83 -18.03 25.40
N ARG A 245 6.91 -17.82 26.17
CA ARG A 245 7.14 -16.53 26.85
C ARG A 245 7.33 -15.38 25.88
N ALA A 246 8.02 -15.63 24.76
CA ALA A 246 8.19 -14.61 23.72
C ALA A 246 6.85 -14.21 23.11
N ALA A 247 6.00 -15.19 22.83
CA ALA A 247 4.66 -14.95 22.33
C ALA A 247 3.82 -14.11 23.31
N ALA A 248 3.85 -14.44 24.60
CA ALA A 248 3.17 -13.69 25.65
C ALA A 248 3.65 -12.22 25.71
N ALA A 249 4.97 -12.00 25.69
CA ALA A 249 5.56 -10.67 25.69
C ALA A 249 5.25 -9.83 24.43
N LEU A 250 5.02 -10.50 23.30
CA LEU A 250 4.63 -9.87 22.03
C LEU A 250 3.12 -9.66 21.89
N GLY A 251 2.30 -10.19 22.82
CA GLY A 251 0.84 -10.13 22.75
C GLY A 251 0.25 -11.08 21.70
N ILE A 252 0.93 -12.18 21.39
CA ILE A 252 0.51 -13.18 20.41
C ILE A 252 -0.01 -14.43 21.15
N ARG A 253 -1.25 -14.82 20.87
CA ARG A 253 -1.89 -16.00 21.48
C ARG A 253 -1.45 -17.27 20.75
N ILE A 254 -1.18 -18.36 21.47
CA ILE A 254 -0.89 -19.67 20.88
C ILE A 254 -1.98 -20.67 21.26
N TYR A 255 -2.72 -21.15 20.26
CA TYR A 255 -3.60 -22.31 20.39
C TYR A 255 -2.82 -23.58 20.06
N THR A 256 -2.91 -24.58 20.91
CA THR A 256 -2.22 -25.86 20.70
C THR A 256 -3.25 -26.95 20.45
N ILE A 257 -3.02 -27.77 19.43
CA ILE A 257 -3.83 -28.92 19.09
C ILE A 257 -2.97 -30.17 19.23
N GLY A 258 -3.26 -30.95 20.27
CA GLY A 258 -2.69 -32.28 20.45
C GLY A 258 -3.37 -33.26 19.51
N PHE A 259 -2.61 -33.84 18.58
CA PHE A 259 -3.16 -34.68 17.52
C PHE A 259 -2.57 -36.09 17.51
N GLY A 260 -3.42 -37.09 17.81
CA GLY A 260 -3.04 -38.50 17.88
C GLY A 260 -3.64 -39.22 19.10
N SER A 261 -3.41 -40.54 19.18
CA SER A 261 -3.82 -41.37 20.31
C SER A 261 -2.90 -41.22 21.52
N LEU A 262 -3.49 -41.11 22.72
CA LEU A 262 -2.78 -41.18 24.01
C LEU A 262 -2.20 -42.59 24.28
N GLN A 263 -2.75 -43.63 23.66
CA GLN A 263 -2.33 -45.03 23.87
C GLN A 263 -1.09 -45.41 23.03
N GLY A 264 -0.66 -44.53 22.13
CA GLY A 264 0.45 -44.80 21.22
C GLY A 264 0.03 -45.51 19.93
N SER A 265 0.71 -45.20 18.83
CA SER A 265 0.53 -45.86 17.53
C SER A 265 1.87 -46.15 16.87
N GLU A 266 1.92 -47.20 16.06
CA GLU A 266 3.10 -47.56 15.26
C GLU A 266 3.42 -46.47 14.24
N ILE A 267 4.72 -46.19 14.07
CA ILE A 267 5.23 -45.23 13.09
C ILE A 267 5.72 -45.99 11.84
N PRO A 268 5.15 -45.78 10.65
CA PRO A 268 5.67 -46.39 9.43
C PRO A 268 6.93 -45.65 8.96
N LEU A 269 8.09 -46.31 8.95
CA LEU A 269 9.35 -45.78 8.42
C LEU A 269 9.74 -46.48 7.11
N GLY A 270 10.39 -45.75 6.20
CA GLY A 270 10.90 -46.27 4.93
C GLY A 270 9.88 -46.34 3.78
N SER A 271 10.31 -46.87 2.62
CA SER A 271 9.48 -47.01 1.41
C SER A 271 8.55 -48.22 1.44
N SER A 272 8.79 -49.19 2.34
CA SER A 272 8.01 -50.41 2.50
C SER A 272 6.80 -50.25 3.44
N GLY A 273 6.69 -49.13 4.17
CA GLY A 273 5.60 -48.90 5.13
C GLY A 273 5.63 -49.80 6.37
N ALA A 274 6.74 -50.50 6.62
CA ALA A 274 6.89 -51.36 7.78
C ALA A 274 6.99 -50.54 9.08
N PRO A 275 6.45 -51.05 10.20
CA PRO A 275 6.54 -50.35 11.47
C PRO A 275 7.98 -50.25 11.96
N ALA A 276 8.34 -49.05 12.41
CA ALA A 276 9.63 -48.74 12.98
C ALA A 276 9.92 -49.60 14.21
N ARG A 277 11.15 -50.08 14.34
CA ARG A 277 11.62 -50.83 15.51
C ARG A 277 12.81 -50.14 16.17
N LEU A 278 12.86 -50.18 17.50
CA LEU A 278 14.01 -49.75 18.28
C LEU A 278 15.18 -50.74 18.11
N ALA A 279 16.37 -50.33 18.56
CA ALA A 279 17.60 -51.14 18.49
C ALA A 279 17.51 -52.49 19.26
N ASP A 280 16.57 -52.58 20.21
CA ASP A 280 16.26 -53.79 20.99
C ASP A 280 15.21 -54.69 20.32
N GLY A 281 14.70 -54.31 19.14
CA GLY A 281 13.70 -55.06 18.37
C GLY A 281 12.24 -54.78 18.75
N SER A 282 11.98 -53.93 19.75
CA SER A 282 10.63 -53.49 20.13
C SER A 282 10.04 -52.49 19.12
N LEU A 283 8.71 -52.40 19.03
CA LEU A 283 8.03 -51.47 18.11
C LEU A 283 8.16 -50.03 18.63
N LEU A 284 8.49 -49.09 17.74
CA LEU A 284 8.52 -47.67 18.05
C LEU A 284 7.10 -47.11 17.97
N LEU A 285 6.56 -46.75 19.14
CA LEU A 285 5.23 -46.14 19.28
C LEU A 285 5.35 -44.62 19.46
N SER A 286 4.51 -43.86 18.76
CA SER A 286 4.25 -42.43 19.02
C SER A 286 2.96 -42.30 19.82
N ALA A 287 3.09 -41.88 21.08
CA ALA A 287 2.00 -41.41 21.93
C ALA A 287 2.03 -39.88 22.01
N LEU A 288 0.84 -39.29 22.16
CA LEU A 288 0.66 -37.86 22.34
C LEU A 288 1.16 -37.42 23.74
N GLU A 289 1.99 -36.37 23.80
CA GLU A 289 2.45 -35.73 25.05
C GLU A 289 1.70 -34.40 25.27
N GLU A 290 0.71 -34.38 26.16
CA GLU A 290 -0.21 -33.22 26.31
C GLU A 290 0.35 -32.09 27.19
N GLU A 291 1.10 -32.44 28.25
CA GLU A 291 1.59 -31.48 29.26
C GLU A 291 2.37 -30.28 28.66
N PRO A 292 3.33 -30.48 27.73
CA PRO A 292 4.06 -29.35 27.12
C PRO A 292 3.13 -28.41 26.33
N LEU A 293 2.08 -28.94 25.71
CA LEU A 293 1.12 -28.16 24.90
C LEU A 293 0.21 -27.33 25.79
N LEU A 294 -0.28 -27.91 26.89
CA LEU A 294 -1.05 -27.20 27.91
C LEU A 294 -0.28 -26.01 28.49
N GLU A 295 1.01 -26.20 28.77
CA GLU A 295 1.87 -25.12 29.28
C GLU A 295 1.99 -23.96 28.27
N ILE A 296 2.24 -24.25 26.99
CA ILE A 296 2.35 -23.23 25.93
C ILE A 296 1.05 -22.41 25.80
N ALA A 297 -0.09 -23.09 25.76
CA ALA A 297 -1.39 -22.43 25.65
C ALA A 297 -1.66 -21.52 26.87
N ARG A 298 -1.37 -22.02 28.08
CA ARG A 298 -1.59 -21.27 29.33
C ARG A 298 -0.71 -20.03 29.42
N LEU A 299 0.56 -20.12 29.04
CA LEU A 299 1.50 -18.99 29.11
C LEU A 299 1.10 -17.84 28.17
N THR A 300 0.44 -18.14 27.06
CA THR A 300 0.12 -17.17 26.01
C THR A 300 -1.32 -16.67 26.04
N GLY A 301 -2.14 -17.18 26.96
CA GLY A 301 -3.58 -16.87 27.02
C GLY A 301 -4.39 -17.53 25.90
N GLY A 302 -3.84 -18.56 25.24
CA GLY A 302 -4.55 -19.40 24.29
C GLY A 302 -5.27 -20.59 24.95
N GLN A 303 -5.77 -21.51 24.13
CA GLN A 303 -6.45 -22.73 24.59
C GLN A 303 -5.80 -23.98 24.00
N HIS A 304 -5.79 -25.04 24.80
CA HIS A 304 -5.39 -26.38 24.36
C HIS A 304 -6.60 -27.18 23.88
N PHE A 305 -6.43 -27.91 22.80
CA PHE A 305 -7.45 -28.79 22.24
C PHE A 305 -6.87 -30.17 21.93
N LEU A 306 -7.66 -31.20 22.23
CA LEU A 306 -7.35 -32.58 21.86
C LEU A 306 -8.17 -32.98 20.63
N ALA A 307 -7.51 -33.57 19.64
CA ALA A 307 -8.18 -34.10 18.45
C ALA A 307 -7.75 -35.56 18.20
N SER A 308 -8.67 -36.48 18.45
CA SER A 308 -8.47 -37.92 18.29
C SER A 308 -8.95 -38.47 16.94
N SER A 309 -9.52 -37.62 16.08
CA SER A 309 -9.96 -37.96 14.72
C SER A 309 -9.88 -36.75 13.81
N GLY A 310 -9.93 -36.96 12.49
CA GLY A 310 -10.00 -35.87 11.52
C GLY A 310 -11.28 -35.02 11.64
N GLU A 311 -12.39 -35.60 12.09
CA GLU A 311 -13.62 -34.85 12.40
C GLU A 311 -13.46 -33.98 13.64
N ALA A 312 -12.93 -34.54 14.73
CA ALA A 312 -12.64 -33.78 15.94
C ALA A 312 -11.69 -32.61 15.67
N LEU A 313 -10.71 -32.79 14.78
CA LEU A 313 -9.80 -31.73 14.37
C LEU A 313 -10.53 -30.58 13.65
N ARG A 314 -11.50 -30.90 12.78
CA ARG A 314 -12.35 -29.89 12.12
C ARG A 314 -13.19 -29.11 13.14
N ASP A 315 -13.78 -29.80 14.12
CA ASP A 315 -14.54 -29.15 15.19
C ASP A 315 -13.67 -28.24 16.06
N VAL A 316 -12.39 -28.59 16.26
CA VAL A 316 -11.43 -27.76 16.98
C VAL A 316 -11.13 -26.48 16.18
N TYR A 317 -10.90 -26.59 14.88
CA TYR A 317 -10.70 -25.42 14.02
C TYR A 317 -11.90 -24.47 14.02
N GLN A 318 -13.13 -24.99 14.03
CA GLN A 318 -14.35 -24.17 14.15
C GLN A 318 -14.45 -23.45 15.51
N ARG A 319 -14.01 -24.10 16.59
CA ARG A 319 -13.95 -23.45 17.91
C ARG A 319 -12.93 -22.34 17.94
N ILE A 320 -11.75 -22.53 17.36
CA ILE A 320 -10.72 -21.49 17.24
C ILE A 320 -11.25 -20.32 16.38
N ASP A 321 -11.97 -20.59 15.29
CA ASP A 321 -12.61 -19.55 14.49
C ASP A 321 -13.56 -18.68 15.33
N ALA A 322 -14.39 -19.31 16.18
CA ALA A 322 -15.29 -18.57 17.06
C ALA A 322 -14.57 -17.69 18.08
N LEU A 323 -13.39 -18.11 18.56
CA LEU A 323 -12.58 -17.36 19.54
C LEU A 323 -11.83 -16.17 18.91
N GLU A 324 -11.53 -16.25 17.61
CA GLU A 324 -10.80 -15.21 16.88
C GLU A 324 -11.69 -14.33 15.98
N LYS A 325 -13.02 -14.38 16.12
CA LYS A 325 -13.90 -13.45 15.39
C LYS A 325 -13.68 -12.01 15.84
N SER A 326 -13.20 -11.17 14.93
CA SER A 326 -13.09 -9.73 15.16
C SER A 326 -14.46 -9.04 15.17
N PRO A 327 -14.60 -7.94 15.92
CA PRO A 327 -15.80 -7.11 15.86
C PRO A 327 -15.97 -6.49 14.47
N LEU A 328 -17.21 -6.37 14.01
CA LEU A 328 -17.54 -5.73 12.74
C LEU A 328 -17.28 -4.22 12.84
N GLU A 329 -16.26 -3.72 12.15
CA GLU A 329 -16.12 -2.29 11.92
C GLU A 329 -16.94 -1.89 10.68
N VAL A 330 -17.93 -1.02 10.87
CA VAL A 330 -18.70 -0.48 9.75
C VAL A 330 -17.90 0.69 9.18
N LYS A 331 -17.20 0.47 8.07
CA LYS A 331 -16.60 1.57 7.32
C LYS A 331 -17.66 2.17 6.40
N ASP A 332 -18.01 3.42 6.68
CA ASP A 332 -18.84 4.21 5.78
C ASP A 332 -17.98 4.62 4.57
N ARG A 333 -18.22 4.01 3.41
CA ARG A 333 -17.71 4.48 2.13
C ARG A 333 -18.52 5.69 1.70
N ILE A 334 -17.88 6.85 1.65
CA ILE A 334 -18.50 8.11 1.30
C ILE A 334 -18.13 8.46 -0.16
N THR A 335 -19.11 8.50 -1.05
CA THR A 335 -18.96 8.98 -2.43
C THR A 335 -19.43 10.44 -2.53
N ASP A 336 -18.51 11.34 -2.86
CA ASP A 336 -18.81 12.77 -3.00
C ASP A 336 -18.95 13.13 -4.50
N HIS A 337 -20.10 13.67 -4.90
CA HIS A 337 -20.36 14.23 -6.21
C HIS A 337 -20.37 15.77 -6.12
N PRO A 338 -19.30 16.46 -6.59
CA PRO A 338 -19.23 17.91 -6.50
C PRO A 338 -20.23 18.58 -7.46
N LEU A 339 -21.03 19.52 -6.96
CA LEU A 339 -21.97 20.30 -7.78
C LEU A 339 -21.34 21.57 -8.39
N ALA A 340 -20.08 21.85 -8.03
CA ALA A 340 -19.30 23.00 -8.50
C ALA A 340 -19.37 23.24 -10.03
N PRO A 341 -19.16 22.25 -10.92
CA PRO A 341 -19.20 22.51 -12.37
C PRO A 341 -20.58 22.95 -12.88
N LEU A 342 -21.67 22.48 -12.27
CA LEU A 342 -23.02 22.89 -12.63
C LEU A 342 -23.29 24.34 -12.19
N LEU A 343 -22.90 24.69 -10.96
CA LEU A 343 -23.03 26.05 -10.42
C LEU A 343 -22.16 27.05 -11.18
N GLN A 344 -20.94 26.69 -11.57
CA GLN A 344 -20.09 27.51 -12.43
C GLN A 344 -20.78 27.84 -13.75
N ARG A 345 -21.34 26.85 -14.45
CA ARG A 345 -22.11 27.08 -15.70
C ARG A 345 -23.30 28.02 -15.49
N LEU A 346 -24.00 27.88 -14.37
CA LEU A 346 -25.13 28.75 -14.02
C LEU A 346 -24.70 30.20 -13.77
N ILE A 347 -23.59 30.43 -13.05
CA ILE A 347 -23.03 31.78 -12.82
C ILE A 347 -22.72 32.47 -14.15
N LEU A 348 -22.16 31.74 -15.11
CA LEU A 348 -21.80 32.30 -16.42
C LEU A 348 -23.00 32.65 -17.26
N LEU A 349 -24.03 31.79 -17.25
CA LEU A 349 -25.30 32.10 -17.89
C LEU A 349 -25.93 33.38 -17.30
N LEU A 350 -25.89 33.52 -15.97
CA LEU A 350 -26.42 34.69 -15.28
C LEU A 350 -25.61 35.96 -15.56
N LEU A 351 -24.28 35.87 -15.61
CA LEU A 351 -23.41 36.99 -15.95
C LEU A 351 -23.63 37.45 -17.40
N ALA A 352 -23.78 36.52 -18.34
CA ALA A 352 -24.10 36.80 -19.74
C ALA A 352 -25.48 37.46 -19.86
N ALA A 353 -26.48 36.96 -19.12
CA ALA A 353 -27.81 37.56 -19.07
C ALA A 353 -27.77 38.98 -18.49
N GLU A 354 -26.99 39.23 -17.44
CA GLU A 354 -26.80 40.55 -16.85
C GLU A 354 -26.18 41.53 -17.86
N LEU A 355 -25.13 41.12 -18.58
CA LEU A 355 -24.50 41.94 -19.63
C LEU A 355 -25.49 42.30 -20.75
N LEU A 356 -26.29 41.33 -21.18
CA LEU A 356 -27.32 41.54 -22.20
C LEU A 356 -28.40 42.54 -21.72
N LEU A 357 -28.92 42.34 -20.51
CA LEU A 357 -29.95 43.20 -19.91
C LEU A 357 -29.44 44.62 -19.68
N PHE A 358 -28.20 44.77 -19.22
CA PHE A 358 -27.54 46.06 -19.03
C PHE A 358 -27.38 46.82 -20.35
N ARG A 359 -27.06 46.13 -21.45
CA ARG A 359 -26.95 46.74 -22.78
C ARG A 359 -28.31 47.09 -23.40
N LEU A 360 -29.31 46.22 -23.26
CA LEU A 360 -30.70 46.52 -23.67
C LEU A 360 -31.26 47.75 -22.94
N TRP A 361 -30.83 47.98 -21.70
CA TRP A 361 -31.17 49.17 -20.93
C TRP A 361 -30.48 50.45 -21.44
N LEU A 362 -29.19 50.39 -21.84
CA LEU A 362 -28.38 51.55 -22.26
C LEU A 362 -28.44 51.90 -23.76
N ARG A 363 -28.89 50.99 -24.63
CA ARG A 363 -29.00 51.16 -26.10
C ARG A 363 -27.72 51.75 -26.75
N ILE A 364 -26.56 51.18 -26.39
CA ILE A 364 -25.24 51.58 -26.90
C ILE A 364 -25.09 51.09 -28.36
N ARG A 365 -24.43 51.88 -29.22
CA ARG A 365 -24.22 51.63 -30.67
C ARG A 365 -23.50 50.30 -30.97
N PRO A 366 -23.69 49.74 -32.20
CA PRO A 366 -23.27 48.38 -32.56
C PRO A 366 -21.76 48.08 -32.61
N THR A 367 -20.89 49.09 -32.47
CA THR A 367 -19.43 48.88 -32.56
C THR A 367 -18.82 48.11 -31.37
N GLY A 368 -19.57 47.92 -30.27
CA GLY A 368 -19.12 47.17 -29.10
C GLY A 368 -19.46 45.67 -29.10
N TYR A 369 -20.00 45.10 -30.19
CA TYR A 369 -20.40 43.67 -30.22
C TYR A 369 -19.21 42.72 -30.40
N LEU A 370 -18.14 43.15 -31.06
CA LEU A 370 -16.99 42.28 -31.36
C LEU A 370 -16.15 41.97 -30.10
N LEU A 371 -15.90 42.98 -29.26
CA LEU A 371 -15.17 42.81 -27.98
C LEU A 371 -15.95 41.96 -26.98
N ASP A 372 -17.28 42.06 -26.97
CA ASP A 372 -18.13 41.23 -26.13
C ASP A 372 -18.23 39.80 -26.65
N LEU A 373 -18.26 39.60 -27.97
CA LEU A 373 -18.21 38.27 -28.57
C LEU A 373 -16.88 37.60 -28.24
N VAL A 374 -15.76 38.33 -28.33
CA VAL A 374 -14.42 37.87 -27.95
C VAL A 374 -14.33 37.57 -26.45
N ALA A 375 -14.94 38.41 -25.59
CA ALA A 375 -14.98 38.16 -24.16
C ALA A 375 -15.84 36.94 -23.82
N LEU A 376 -17.01 36.78 -24.45
CA LEU A 376 -17.88 35.61 -24.29
C LEU A 376 -17.26 34.33 -24.86
N THR A 377 -16.53 34.40 -25.98
CA THR A 377 -15.84 33.24 -26.55
C THR A 377 -14.61 32.86 -25.74
N ALA A 378 -13.82 33.82 -25.27
CA ALA A 378 -12.71 33.59 -24.34
C ALA A 378 -13.23 32.99 -23.02
N PHE A 379 -14.36 33.49 -22.52
CA PHE A 379 -15.02 32.91 -21.35
C PHE A 379 -15.50 31.49 -21.65
N SER A 380 -16.12 31.23 -22.81
CA SER A 380 -16.60 29.91 -23.25
C SER A 380 -15.47 28.87 -23.40
N LEU A 381 -14.28 29.31 -23.80
CA LEU A 381 -13.07 28.48 -23.90
C LEU A 381 -12.52 28.09 -22.52
N LEU A 382 -12.73 28.91 -21.49
CA LEU A 382 -12.47 28.56 -20.08
C LEU A 382 -13.46 27.53 -19.51
N LEU A 383 -14.61 27.25 -20.17
CA LEU A 383 -15.56 26.20 -19.74
C LEU A 383 -15.19 24.80 -20.25
N ILE A 384 -14.22 24.67 -21.16
CA ILE A 384 -13.80 23.36 -21.65
C ILE A 384 -12.83 22.80 -20.61
N PRO A 385 -13.22 21.80 -19.79
CA PRO A 385 -12.23 21.11 -18.96
C PRO A 385 -11.12 20.60 -19.89
N PRO A 386 -9.83 20.72 -19.51
CA PRO A 386 -8.76 20.24 -20.36
C PRO A 386 -9.03 18.78 -20.74
N PRO A 387 -8.80 18.38 -22.00
CA PRO A 387 -9.00 16.99 -22.42
C PRO A 387 -8.21 16.08 -21.46
N GLY A 388 -8.93 15.21 -20.74
CA GLY A 388 -8.38 14.35 -19.67
C GLY A 388 -8.94 14.62 -18.27
N ALA A 389 -9.55 15.78 -18.01
CA ALA A 389 -10.24 16.06 -16.76
C ALA A 389 -11.66 15.44 -16.76
N GLY A 390 -11.71 14.12 -16.54
CA GLY A 390 -12.96 13.43 -16.21
C GLY A 390 -13.54 13.92 -14.86
N PRO A 391 -14.80 13.57 -14.53
CA PRO A 391 -15.34 13.87 -13.21
C PRO A 391 -14.41 13.30 -12.14
N ILE A 392 -14.04 14.13 -11.15
CA ILE A 392 -13.31 13.68 -9.96
C ILE A 392 -14.29 12.81 -9.16
N LEU A 393 -14.28 11.52 -9.48
CA LEU A 393 -15.00 10.51 -8.71
C LEU A 393 -14.21 10.30 -7.41
N ARG A 394 -14.67 10.88 -6.30
CA ARG A 394 -14.33 10.40 -4.96
C ARG A 394 -15.04 9.08 -4.70
N GLY A 395 -14.67 8.05 -5.45
CA GLY A 395 -14.62 6.69 -4.93
C GLY A 395 -13.16 6.29 -5.01
N GLU A 396 -12.67 5.41 -4.13
CA GLU A 396 -11.46 4.64 -4.46
C GLU A 396 -11.60 4.16 -5.91
N GLN A 397 -10.85 4.77 -6.82
CA GLN A 397 -10.70 4.20 -8.15
C GLN A 397 -10.00 2.89 -7.91
N ASN A 398 -10.64 1.79 -8.32
CA ASN A 398 -10.00 0.49 -8.35
C ASN A 398 -8.73 0.65 -9.19
N GLY A 399 -7.55 0.49 -8.58
CA GLY A 399 -6.29 0.57 -9.30
C GLY A 399 -6.17 -0.56 -10.32
N PRO A 400 -5.22 -0.45 -11.26
CA PRO A 400 -5.00 -1.48 -12.27
C PRO A 400 -4.62 -2.84 -11.67
N ASP A 401 -4.87 -3.89 -12.45
CA ASP A 401 -4.30 -5.22 -12.24
C ASP A 401 -2.97 -5.31 -13.00
N LEU A 402 -1.86 -5.41 -12.27
CA LEU A 402 -0.52 -5.36 -12.81
C LEU A 402 0.19 -6.69 -12.60
N ALA A 403 0.57 -7.37 -13.68
CA ALA A 403 1.37 -8.59 -13.59
C ALA A 403 2.86 -8.25 -13.73
N LEU A 404 3.64 -8.51 -12.68
CA LEU A 404 5.07 -8.25 -12.63
C LEU A 404 5.80 -9.49 -13.14
N ALA A 405 6.52 -9.37 -14.26
CA ALA A 405 7.41 -10.41 -14.79
C ALA A 405 8.85 -9.97 -14.55
N ILE A 406 9.56 -10.64 -13.62
CA ILE A 406 10.92 -10.26 -13.22
C ILE A 406 11.89 -11.34 -13.67
N ASP A 407 12.86 -10.95 -14.50
CA ASP A 407 13.98 -11.80 -14.87
C ASP A 407 14.84 -12.11 -13.65
N VAL A 408 15.07 -13.40 -13.41
CA VAL A 408 15.94 -13.91 -12.35
C VAL A 408 17.01 -14.83 -12.94
N SER A 409 17.33 -14.69 -14.22
CA SER A 409 18.39 -15.44 -14.88
C SER A 409 19.78 -15.11 -14.34
N ALA A 410 20.79 -15.85 -14.78
CA ALA A 410 22.17 -15.67 -14.33
C ALA A 410 22.73 -14.27 -14.59
N SER A 411 22.34 -13.64 -15.70
CA SER A 411 22.78 -12.29 -16.08
C SER A 411 22.26 -11.21 -15.14
N MET A 412 21.18 -11.49 -14.41
CA MET A 412 20.62 -10.55 -13.44
C MET A 412 21.50 -10.36 -12.20
N ALA A 413 22.49 -11.24 -12.01
CA ALA A 413 23.55 -11.09 -11.00
C ALA A 413 24.64 -10.07 -11.42
N CYS A 414 24.69 -9.67 -12.69
CA CYS A 414 25.70 -8.72 -13.18
C CYS A 414 25.60 -7.37 -12.47
N ASN A 415 26.76 -6.78 -12.18
CA ASN A 415 26.89 -5.47 -11.56
C ASN A 415 27.46 -4.46 -12.57
N ASP A 416 26.57 -3.76 -13.29
CA ASP A 416 26.97 -2.81 -14.34
C ASP A 416 27.29 -1.40 -13.80
N SER A 417 26.87 -1.04 -12.57
CA SER A 417 26.91 0.35 -12.09
C SER A 417 27.01 0.51 -10.56
N GLY A 418 27.60 -0.47 -9.87
CA GLY A 418 27.75 -0.50 -8.40
C GLY A 418 26.69 -1.33 -7.68
N GLU A 419 25.57 -1.64 -8.33
CA GLU A 419 24.48 -2.49 -7.85
C GLU A 419 24.11 -3.54 -8.92
N THR A 420 23.57 -4.69 -8.51
CA THR A 420 23.15 -5.76 -9.45
C THR A 420 21.89 -5.38 -10.23
N ARG A 421 21.74 -5.92 -11.45
CA ARG A 421 20.51 -5.74 -12.25
C ARG A 421 19.25 -6.17 -11.49
N LEU A 422 19.31 -7.27 -10.75
CA LEU A 422 18.18 -7.75 -9.94
C LEU A 422 17.84 -6.81 -8.78
N SER A 423 18.83 -6.26 -8.08
CA SER A 423 18.59 -5.31 -6.98
C SER A 423 17.94 -4.02 -7.48
N LEU A 424 18.35 -3.56 -8.67
CA LEU A 424 17.69 -2.47 -9.38
C LEU A 424 16.22 -2.80 -9.72
N ALA A 425 15.93 -4.02 -10.15
CA ALA A 425 14.56 -4.48 -10.40
C ALA A 425 13.71 -4.47 -9.13
N GLN A 426 14.25 -5.00 -8.02
CA GLN A 426 13.58 -5.04 -6.72
C GLN A 426 13.21 -3.63 -6.24
N ARG A 427 14.12 -2.67 -6.39
CA ARG A 427 13.89 -1.26 -6.03
C ARG A 427 12.77 -0.61 -6.84
N ASP A 428 12.80 -0.77 -8.16
CA ASP A 428 11.80 -0.18 -9.05
C ASP A 428 10.40 -0.77 -8.80
N VAL A 429 10.32 -2.09 -8.57
CA VAL A 429 9.09 -2.80 -8.23
C VAL A 429 8.56 -2.38 -6.86
N ARG A 430 9.43 -2.29 -5.84
CA ARG A 430 9.04 -1.80 -4.51
C ARG A 430 8.44 -0.40 -4.60
N THR A 431 9.07 0.49 -5.36
CA THR A 431 8.60 1.86 -5.54
C THR A 431 7.23 1.90 -6.24
N LEU A 432 7.03 1.05 -7.25
CA LEU A 432 5.75 0.94 -7.95
C LEU A 432 4.62 0.43 -7.03
N ILE A 433 4.85 -0.65 -6.29
CA ILE A 433 3.85 -1.27 -5.41
C ILE A 433 3.44 -0.27 -4.30
N THR A 434 4.41 0.40 -3.70
CA THR A 434 4.17 1.38 -2.62
C THR A 434 3.45 2.63 -3.11
N SER A 435 3.69 3.07 -4.35
CA SER A 435 3.11 4.29 -4.91
C SER A 435 1.68 4.14 -5.45
N LEU A 436 1.18 2.91 -5.63
CA LEU A 436 -0.13 2.65 -6.21
C LEU A 436 -1.07 1.95 -5.21
N PRO A 437 -1.69 2.67 -4.24
CA PRO A 437 -2.43 2.15 -3.08
C PRO A 437 -3.65 1.27 -3.37
N ASN A 438 -4.23 1.36 -4.57
CA ASN A 438 -5.47 0.64 -4.92
C ASN A 438 -5.27 -0.43 -6.01
N SER A 439 -4.02 -0.70 -6.42
CA SER A 439 -3.69 -1.68 -7.46
C SER A 439 -3.53 -3.09 -6.91
N ARG A 440 -3.80 -4.08 -7.77
CA ARG A 440 -3.49 -5.50 -7.51
C ARG A 440 -2.27 -5.90 -8.29
N PHE A 441 -1.46 -6.76 -7.71
CA PHE A 441 -0.22 -7.19 -8.32
C PHE A 441 -0.15 -8.72 -8.34
N SER A 442 0.42 -9.29 -9.39
CA SER A 442 0.92 -10.67 -9.40
C SER A 442 2.42 -10.65 -9.64
N LEU A 443 3.12 -11.71 -9.25
CA LEU A 443 4.56 -11.84 -9.44
C LEU A 443 4.88 -13.15 -10.17
N THR A 444 5.57 -13.02 -11.30
CA THR A 444 6.08 -14.11 -12.12
C THR A 444 7.59 -13.97 -12.24
N LEU A 445 8.31 -15.05 -11.95
CA LEU A 445 9.75 -15.14 -12.19
C LEU A 445 10.00 -15.61 -13.61
N VAL A 446 10.98 -15.00 -14.27
CA VAL A 446 11.38 -15.33 -15.63
C VAL A 446 12.77 -15.95 -15.58
N GLY A 447 12.87 -17.20 -16.03
CA GLY A 447 14.11 -17.93 -16.27
C GLY A 447 14.05 -18.61 -17.63
N GLY A 448 14.47 -19.88 -17.75
CA GLY A 448 14.22 -20.68 -18.95
C GLY A 448 12.73 -20.99 -19.19
N GLU A 449 11.88 -20.70 -18.21
CA GLU A 449 10.43 -20.71 -18.27
C GLU A 449 9.86 -19.59 -17.39
N GLY A 450 8.55 -19.37 -17.43
CA GLY A 450 7.84 -18.48 -16.51
C GLY A 450 7.26 -19.25 -15.32
N VAL A 451 7.49 -18.79 -14.09
CA VAL A 451 6.94 -19.41 -12.87
C VAL A 451 6.17 -18.37 -12.07
N VAL A 452 4.89 -18.62 -11.80
CA VAL A 452 4.08 -17.74 -10.93
C VAL A 452 4.54 -17.90 -9.49
N GLN A 453 5.16 -16.85 -8.95
CA GLN A 453 5.61 -16.80 -7.56
C GLN A 453 4.49 -16.34 -6.63
N ALA A 454 3.68 -15.38 -7.08
CA ALA A 454 2.50 -14.93 -6.35
C ALA A 454 1.35 -14.65 -7.32
N PRO A 455 0.12 -15.16 -7.05
CA PRO A 455 -1.06 -14.82 -7.84
C PRO A 455 -1.43 -13.35 -7.69
N LEU A 456 -2.41 -12.91 -8.48
CA LEU A 456 -2.94 -11.55 -8.42
C LEU A 456 -3.61 -11.29 -7.06
N THR A 457 -3.04 -10.39 -6.24
CA THR A 457 -3.53 -10.06 -4.90
C THR A 457 -3.51 -8.56 -4.63
N GLU A 458 -4.36 -8.08 -3.71
CA GLU A 458 -4.31 -6.71 -3.17
C GLU A 458 -3.30 -6.60 -2.01
N ASP A 459 -2.79 -7.74 -1.51
CA ASP A 459 -1.84 -7.82 -0.41
C ASP A 459 -0.41 -7.46 -0.87
N ARG A 460 -0.06 -6.19 -0.67
CA ARG A 460 1.25 -5.63 -1.05
C ARG A 460 2.40 -6.25 -0.28
N GLU A 461 2.19 -6.49 1.02
CA GLU A 461 3.22 -7.02 1.90
C GLU A 461 3.59 -8.44 1.50
N ALA A 462 2.61 -9.24 1.09
CA ALA A 462 2.84 -10.57 0.54
C ALA A 462 3.76 -10.53 -0.70
N ILE A 463 3.56 -9.58 -1.60
CA ILE A 463 4.37 -9.47 -2.83
C ILE A 463 5.75 -8.89 -2.51
N LEU A 464 5.82 -7.84 -1.71
CA LEU A 464 7.09 -7.25 -1.27
C LEU A 464 7.96 -8.28 -0.55
N PHE A 465 7.36 -9.17 0.24
CA PHE A 465 8.07 -10.28 0.87
C PHE A 465 8.83 -11.17 -0.12
N PHE A 466 8.21 -11.48 -1.27
CA PHE A 466 8.83 -12.26 -2.34
C PHE A 466 9.84 -11.43 -3.14
N VAL A 467 9.49 -10.18 -3.49
CA VAL A 467 10.37 -9.26 -4.22
C VAL A 467 11.69 -9.07 -3.48
N ASP A 468 11.65 -8.83 -2.17
CA ASP A 468 12.85 -8.60 -1.34
C ASP A 468 13.76 -9.83 -1.21
N ARG A 469 13.26 -11.01 -1.59
CA ARG A 469 13.98 -12.29 -1.49
C ARG A 469 14.36 -12.88 -2.85
N LEU A 470 14.14 -12.14 -3.93
CA LEU A 470 14.58 -12.58 -5.24
C LEU A 470 16.10 -12.71 -5.26
N LEU A 471 16.53 -13.85 -5.78
CA LEU A 471 17.92 -14.18 -6.03
C LEU A 471 18.07 -14.57 -7.51
N PRO A 472 19.24 -14.32 -8.11
CA PRO A 472 19.54 -14.88 -9.42
C PRO A 472 19.48 -16.41 -9.38
N ARG A 473 19.09 -17.04 -10.49
CA ARG A 473 18.97 -18.49 -10.68
C ARG A 473 17.93 -19.17 -9.78
N MET A 474 16.85 -18.47 -9.43
CA MET A 474 15.75 -19.04 -8.63
C MET A 474 14.83 -20.00 -9.41
N VAL A 475 14.76 -19.86 -10.74
CA VAL A 475 13.97 -20.76 -11.60
C VAL A 475 14.81 -21.97 -11.96
N ALA A 476 14.24 -23.17 -11.81
CA ALA A 476 14.94 -24.44 -12.04
C ALA A 476 15.39 -24.61 -13.50
N SER A 477 14.57 -24.18 -14.45
CA SER A 477 14.92 -24.18 -15.88
C SER A 477 15.97 -23.09 -16.17
N PRO A 478 17.22 -23.47 -16.52
CA PRO A 478 18.28 -22.50 -16.74
C PRO A 478 18.06 -21.72 -18.04
N GLY A 479 18.28 -20.41 -18.00
CA GLY A 479 18.18 -19.52 -19.15
C GLY A 479 17.36 -18.26 -18.86
N SER A 480 17.05 -17.51 -19.91
CA SER A 480 16.11 -16.39 -19.92
C SER A 480 15.21 -16.51 -21.15
N ALA A 481 13.91 -16.41 -20.90
CA ALA A 481 12.80 -16.66 -21.80
C ALA A 481 11.70 -15.61 -21.56
N PRO A 482 11.95 -14.34 -21.94
CA PRO A 482 11.08 -13.22 -21.55
C PRO A 482 9.64 -13.37 -22.07
N GLU A 483 9.46 -13.92 -23.28
CA GLU A 483 8.13 -14.09 -23.85
C GLU A 483 7.29 -15.18 -23.14
N GLU A 484 7.90 -16.29 -22.73
CA GLU A 484 7.27 -17.34 -21.90
C GLU A 484 6.91 -16.82 -20.52
N GLY A 485 7.79 -16.00 -19.93
CA GLY A 485 7.54 -15.26 -18.71
C GLY A 485 6.31 -14.35 -18.82
N ILE A 486 6.20 -13.59 -19.91
CA ILE A 486 5.05 -12.73 -20.19
C ILE A 486 3.76 -13.56 -20.34
N LEU A 487 3.78 -14.65 -21.10
CA LEU A 487 2.59 -15.51 -21.26
C LEU A 487 2.11 -16.08 -19.93
N THR A 488 3.05 -16.46 -19.06
CA THR A 488 2.75 -16.93 -17.71
C THR A 488 2.16 -15.80 -16.86
N ALA A 489 2.75 -14.60 -16.90
CA ALA A 489 2.24 -13.43 -16.21
C ALA A 489 0.81 -13.04 -16.70
N LEU A 490 0.55 -13.09 -18.00
CA LEU A 490 -0.77 -12.83 -18.58
C LEU A 490 -1.84 -13.80 -18.06
N SER A 491 -1.47 -15.07 -17.81
CA SER A 491 -2.40 -16.07 -17.28
C SER A 491 -2.91 -15.76 -15.87
N THR A 492 -2.18 -14.93 -15.11
CA THR A 492 -2.56 -14.52 -13.75
C THR A 492 -3.56 -13.36 -13.72
N LEU A 493 -3.72 -12.63 -14.83
CA LEU A 493 -4.59 -11.45 -14.89
C LEU A 493 -6.06 -11.84 -15.01
N SER A 494 -6.91 -11.25 -14.18
CA SER A 494 -8.35 -11.50 -14.19
C SER A 494 -9.05 -10.88 -15.41
N SER A 495 -10.25 -11.38 -15.76
CA SER A 495 -10.96 -11.01 -16.99
C SER A 495 -11.89 -9.80 -16.87
N ALA A 496 -12.07 -9.17 -15.70
CA ALA A 496 -13.19 -8.27 -15.45
C ALA A 496 -12.81 -6.86 -14.94
N GLY A 497 -13.17 -5.83 -15.71
CA GLY A 497 -13.50 -4.49 -15.25
C GLY A 497 -12.38 -3.53 -14.83
N ARG A 498 -11.14 -3.99 -14.61
CA ARG A 498 -9.97 -3.13 -14.27
C ARG A 498 -9.04 -2.96 -15.46
N GLU A 499 -8.29 -1.86 -15.52
CA GLU A 499 -7.18 -1.70 -16.47
C GLU A 499 -6.12 -2.76 -16.14
N ARG A 500 -5.50 -3.33 -17.18
CA ARG A 500 -4.58 -4.47 -17.05
C ARG A 500 -3.29 -4.20 -17.80
N ALA A 501 -2.17 -4.54 -17.20
CA ALA A 501 -0.88 -4.46 -17.86
C ALA A 501 0.09 -5.51 -17.31
N VAL A 502 1.08 -5.85 -18.12
CA VAL A 502 2.25 -6.62 -17.70
C VAL A 502 3.44 -5.67 -17.63
N ILE A 503 4.30 -5.84 -16.63
CA ILE A 503 5.53 -5.08 -16.48
C ILE A 503 6.68 -6.09 -16.46
N LEU A 504 7.46 -6.10 -17.53
CA LEU A 504 8.65 -6.95 -17.68
C LEU A 504 9.89 -6.17 -17.24
N LEU A 505 10.63 -6.70 -16.27
CA LEU A 505 11.95 -6.21 -15.86
C LEU A 505 13.00 -7.24 -16.27
N SER A 506 13.79 -6.94 -17.30
CA SER A 506 14.76 -7.88 -17.89
C SER A 506 15.87 -7.12 -18.63
N ASP A 507 17.01 -7.76 -18.85
CA ASP A 507 18.03 -7.30 -19.79
C ASP A 507 17.65 -7.61 -21.26
N GLY A 508 16.59 -8.37 -21.49
CA GLY A 508 16.05 -8.67 -22.82
C GLY A 508 16.79 -9.80 -23.53
N GLU A 509 17.79 -10.43 -22.94
CA GLU A 509 18.47 -11.54 -23.59
C GLU A 509 17.59 -12.80 -23.59
N ARG A 510 17.49 -13.46 -24.74
CA ARG A 510 16.90 -14.80 -24.83
C ARG A 510 18.02 -15.81 -24.99
N THR A 511 18.14 -16.73 -24.03
CA THR A 511 19.22 -17.73 -24.01
C THR A 511 18.75 -19.16 -24.23
N ILE A 512 17.44 -19.38 -24.31
CA ILE A 512 16.87 -20.70 -24.66
C ILE A 512 16.83 -20.91 -26.18
N PRO A 513 17.04 -22.15 -26.66
CA PRO A 513 17.16 -22.45 -28.10
C PRO A 513 15.83 -22.42 -28.86
N THR A 514 14.70 -22.39 -28.17
CA THR A 514 13.37 -22.36 -28.78
C THR A 514 13.07 -20.97 -29.35
N PRO A 515 12.36 -20.89 -30.50
CA PRO A 515 11.93 -19.61 -31.04
C PRO A 515 10.91 -18.93 -30.11
N ALA A 516 10.93 -17.59 -30.08
CA ALA A 516 10.02 -16.81 -29.24
C ALA A 516 8.54 -17.06 -29.63
N PRO A 517 7.66 -17.36 -28.66
CA PRO A 517 6.24 -17.51 -28.92
C PRO A 517 5.59 -16.17 -29.31
N ARG A 518 4.41 -16.24 -29.96
CA ARG A 518 3.64 -15.04 -30.30
C ARG A 518 2.94 -14.47 -29.07
N LEU A 519 3.14 -13.19 -28.81
CA LEU A 519 2.48 -12.46 -27.73
C LEU A 519 1.11 -11.91 -28.19
N PRO A 520 0.08 -11.92 -27.32
CA PRO A 520 -1.22 -11.35 -27.63
C PRO A 520 -1.20 -9.82 -27.62
N GLN A 521 -2.01 -9.18 -28.47
CA GLN A 521 -2.07 -7.71 -28.60
C GLN A 521 -3.08 -7.04 -27.64
N SER A 522 -3.75 -7.81 -26.78
CA SER A 522 -4.89 -7.34 -25.99
C SER A 522 -4.52 -6.69 -24.66
N ILE A 523 -3.30 -6.90 -24.17
CA ILE A 523 -2.83 -6.38 -22.87
C ILE A 523 -1.45 -5.74 -23.08
N PRO A 524 -1.26 -4.46 -22.72
CA PRO A 524 0.01 -3.77 -22.86
C PRO A 524 1.10 -4.40 -21.99
N VAL A 525 2.29 -4.62 -22.58
CA VAL A 525 3.50 -5.01 -21.85
C VAL A 525 4.46 -3.84 -21.81
N TYR A 526 4.71 -3.31 -20.62
CA TYR A 526 5.73 -2.31 -20.37
C TYR A 526 7.06 -3.00 -20.09
N THR A 527 8.10 -2.66 -20.83
CA THR A 527 9.44 -3.25 -20.65
C THR A 527 10.35 -2.25 -19.95
N ILE A 528 11.00 -2.69 -18.86
CA ILE A 528 11.99 -1.91 -18.12
C ILE A 528 13.35 -2.57 -18.38
N PRO A 529 14.21 -1.94 -19.20
CA PRO A 529 15.49 -2.50 -19.59
C PRO A 529 16.49 -2.39 -18.45
N LEU A 530 17.14 -3.51 -18.10
CA LEU A 530 18.13 -3.59 -17.02
C LEU A 530 19.52 -3.93 -17.55
N GLY A 531 20.54 -3.36 -16.91
CA GLY A 531 21.94 -3.53 -17.31
C GLY A 531 22.45 -2.48 -18.30
N SER A 532 23.69 -2.70 -18.77
CA SER A 532 24.36 -1.80 -19.71
C SER A 532 24.41 -2.38 -21.13
N VAL A 533 24.47 -1.50 -22.12
CA VAL A 533 24.68 -1.88 -23.53
C VAL A 533 26.12 -2.38 -23.76
N ALA A 534 27.08 -1.90 -22.95
CA ALA A 534 28.46 -2.40 -22.96
C ALA A 534 28.56 -3.86 -22.48
N GLY A 535 27.64 -4.26 -21.60
CA GLY A 535 27.57 -5.58 -21.01
C GLY A 535 28.50 -5.79 -19.83
N SER A 536 28.23 -6.86 -19.08
CA SER A 536 28.99 -7.26 -17.90
C SER A 536 29.22 -8.77 -17.89
N PRO A 537 30.36 -9.26 -17.35
CA PRO A 537 30.63 -10.68 -17.26
C PRO A 537 29.67 -11.36 -16.27
N VAL A 538 29.07 -12.47 -16.68
CA VAL A 538 28.21 -13.27 -15.81
C VAL A 538 29.08 -14.09 -14.87
N LEU A 539 28.74 -14.10 -13.58
CA LEU A 539 29.48 -14.84 -12.57
C LEU A 539 28.82 -16.20 -12.28
N GLN A 540 29.66 -17.19 -12.01
CA GLN A 540 29.28 -18.47 -11.42
C GLN A 540 29.07 -18.32 -9.91
N VAL A 541 28.44 -19.33 -9.29
CA VAL A 541 28.14 -19.34 -7.84
C VAL A 541 29.41 -19.23 -6.98
N ASN A 542 30.54 -19.72 -7.47
CA ASN A 542 31.85 -19.61 -6.82
C ASN A 542 32.54 -18.24 -7.03
N GLY A 543 31.89 -17.28 -7.68
CA GLY A 543 32.42 -15.95 -8.00
C GLY A 543 33.34 -15.89 -9.21
N GLN A 544 33.61 -17.02 -9.89
CA GLN A 544 34.40 -17.02 -11.12
C GLN A 544 33.58 -16.56 -12.33
N VAL A 545 34.23 -15.95 -13.32
CA VAL A 545 33.59 -15.55 -14.56
C VAL A 545 33.13 -16.79 -15.32
N GLN A 546 31.84 -16.83 -15.67
CA GLN A 546 31.27 -17.85 -16.53
C GLN A 546 31.91 -17.72 -17.92
N ARG A 547 32.38 -18.84 -18.47
CA ARG A 547 33.02 -18.88 -19.79
C ARG A 547 32.14 -19.65 -20.78
N ASP A 548 32.20 -19.23 -22.04
CA ASP A 548 31.54 -19.91 -23.14
C ASP A 548 32.30 -21.20 -23.56
N ARG A 549 31.76 -21.91 -24.56
CA ARG A 549 32.37 -23.15 -25.10
C ARG A 549 33.77 -22.95 -25.68
N ASN A 550 34.14 -21.71 -26.00
CA ASN A 550 35.43 -21.34 -26.55
C ASN A 550 36.40 -20.84 -25.47
N GLY A 551 36.00 -20.87 -24.19
CA GLY A 551 36.79 -20.41 -23.06
C GLY A 551 36.83 -18.88 -22.89
N ALA A 552 36.08 -18.11 -23.68
CA ALA A 552 35.96 -16.66 -23.54
C ALA A 552 34.97 -16.33 -22.42
N ALA A 553 35.12 -15.15 -21.80
CA ALA A 553 34.17 -14.68 -20.78
C ALA A 553 32.78 -14.49 -21.40
N PHE A 554 31.75 -15.05 -20.77
CA PHE A 554 30.37 -14.84 -21.17
C PHE A 554 29.91 -13.46 -20.68
N ILE A 555 29.80 -12.52 -21.61
CA ILE A 555 29.40 -11.13 -21.35
C ILE A 555 27.92 -11.00 -21.71
N SER A 556 27.09 -10.70 -20.73
CA SER A 556 25.68 -10.42 -20.95
C SER A 556 25.46 -8.94 -21.22
N GLN A 557 24.78 -8.63 -22.31
CA GLN A 557 24.48 -7.29 -22.80
C GLN A 557 22.97 -7.05 -22.83
N ARG A 558 22.58 -5.80 -22.60
CA ARG A 558 21.17 -5.43 -22.68
C ARG A 558 20.68 -5.38 -24.13
N ASP A 559 19.63 -6.15 -24.46
CA ASP A 559 19.00 -6.19 -25.79
C ASP A 559 17.79 -5.24 -25.87
N ASP A 560 18.06 -3.95 -26.08
CA ASP A 560 17.03 -2.93 -26.24
C ASP A 560 16.13 -3.18 -27.46
N ASN A 561 16.65 -3.84 -28.51
CA ASN A 561 15.87 -4.07 -29.73
C ASN A 561 14.75 -5.08 -29.48
N ARG A 562 15.05 -6.18 -28.77
CA ARG A 562 14.04 -7.14 -28.39
C ARG A 562 13.02 -6.56 -27.42
N LEU A 563 13.47 -5.82 -26.40
CA LEU A 563 12.54 -5.21 -25.43
C LEU A 563 11.60 -4.19 -26.08
N ARG A 564 12.08 -3.40 -27.06
CA ARG A 564 11.21 -2.54 -27.87
C ARG A 564 10.25 -3.33 -28.75
N GLN A 565 10.69 -4.45 -29.33
CA GLN A 565 9.82 -5.30 -30.14
C GLN A 565 8.69 -5.94 -29.32
N ILE A 566 8.99 -6.43 -28.11
CA ILE A 566 8.00 -6.98 -27.17
C ILE A 566 6.95 -5.92 -26.82
N ALA A 567 7.39 -4.72 -26.44
CA ALA A 567 6.49 -3.62 -26.11
C ALA A 567 5.62 -3.21 -27.33
N ALA A 568 6.22 -3.08 -28.51
CA ALA A 568 5.51 -2.70 -29.73
C ALA A 568 4.45 -3.71 -30.16
N VAL A 569 4.74 -5.02 -30.08
CA VAL A 569 3.78 -6.08 -30.44
C VAL A 569 2.57 -6.09 -29.52
N THR A 570 2.75 -5.69 -28.26
CA THR A 570 1.71 -5.76 -27.22
C THR A 570 1.00 -4.43 -26.96
N GLN A 571 1.28 -3.38 -27.74
CA GLN A 571 0.78 -2.01 -27.52
C GLN A 571 1.25 -1.37 -26.20
N GLY A 572 2.36 -1.86 -25.64
CA GLY A 572 3.05 -1.25 -24.50
C GLY A 572 4.17 -0.31 -24.93
N GLU A 573 5.03 0.04 -23.98
CA GLU A 573 6.16 0.95 -24.17
C GLU A 573 7.40 0.46 -23.42
N MET A 574 8.59 0.75 -23.95
CA MET A 574 9.85 0.54 -23.24
C MET A 574 10.18 1.78 -22.39
N LEU A 575 10.27 1.60 -21.08
CA LEU A 575 10.44 2.66 -20.09
C LEU A 575 11.90 2.78 -19.69
N LEU A 576 12.59 3.79 -20.21
CA LEU A 576 13.97 4.08 -19.86
C LEU A 576 14.06 4.76 -18.50
N ARG A 577 15.08 4.39 -17.71
CA ARG A 577 15.35 5.01 -16.41
C ARG A 577 15.88 6.44 -16.59
N PRO A 578 15.24 7.47 -15.99
CA PRO A 578 15.80 8.82 -15.92
C PRO A 578 16.94 8.93 -14.90
N ASP A 579 17.87 9.87 -15.09
CA ASP A 579 19.07 10.06 -14.23
C ASP A 579 18.78 10.40 -12.75
N SER A 580 17.54 10.71 -12.41
CA SER A 580 17.12 11.15 -11.07
C SER A 580 15.83 10.49 -10.57
N ALA A 581 15.31 9.47 -11.26
CA ALA A 581 14.01 8.87 -10.94
C ALA A 581 13.99 7.36 -11.23
N PRO A 582 13.10 6.59 -10.57
CA PRO A 582 12.87 5.19 -10.93
C PRO A 582 12.28 5.08 -12.34
N ALA A 583 12.56 3.98 -13.03
CA ALA A 583 12.00 3.74 -14.37
C ALA A 583 10.47 3.61 -14.35
N THR A 584 9.91 3.26 -13.19
CA THR A 584 8.47 3.11 -12.96
C THR A 584 7.74 4.44 -12.77
N LEU A 585 8.42 5.60 -12.75
CA LEU A 585 7.78 6.90 -12.53
C LEU A 585 6.65 7.18 -13.52
N ALA A 586 6.87 6.93 -14.82
CA ALA A 586 5.85 7.12 -15.85
C ALA A 586 4.59 6.26 -15.62
N LEU A 587 4.77 5.05 -15.09
CA LEU A 587 3.66 4.17 -14.70
C LEU A 587 2.94 4.68 -13.46
N ILE A 588 3.69 5.17 -12.48
CA ILE A 588 3.14 5.76 -11.27
C ILE A 588 2.28 6.97 -11.62
N GLU A 589 2.80 7.91 -12.42
CA GLU A 589 2.06 9.09 -12.86
C GLU A 589 0.82 8.74 -13.68
N ARG A 590 0.90 7.69 -14.51
CA ARG A 590 -0.24 7.21 -15.30
C ARG A 590 -1.41 6.73 -14.43
N TRP A 591 -1.13 6.05 -13.33
CA TRP A 591 -2.15 5.44 -12.46
C TRP A 591 -2.32 6.13 -11.11
N ARG A 592 -1.66 7.27 -10.89
CA ARG A 592 -1.81 8.08 -9.67
C ARG A 592 -3.20 8.74 -9.67
N PRO A 593 -3.95 8.66 -8.56
CA PRO A 593 -5.23 9.36 -8.47
C PRO A 593 -5.00 10.88 -8.60
N PRO A 594 -5.86 11.61 -9.32
CA PRO A 594 -5.74 13.07 -9.43
C PRO A 594 -5.90 13.70 -8.04
N GLU A 595 -4.88 14.44 -7.60
CA GLU A 595 -4.95 15.21 -6.36
C GLU A 595 -6.06 16.26 -6.47
N LEU A 596 -6.84 16.42 -5.41
CA LEU A 596 -7.88 17.44 -5.31
C LEU A 596 -7.27 18.82 -5.62
N LEU A 597 -8.08 19.65 -6.29
CA LEU A 597 -7.86 21.10 -6.42
C LEU A 597 -7.28 21.66 -5.12
N THR A 598 -5.99 21.97 -5.15
CA THR A 598 -5.30 22.59 -4.03
C THR A 598 -5.89 23.99 -3.79
N PRO A 599 -5.77 24.56 -2.57
CA PRO A 599 -6.25 25.90 -2.22
C PRO A 599 -5.96 27.05 -3.22
N PRO A 600 -4.87 27.09 -4.02
CA PRO A 600 -4.69 28.13 -5.06
C PRO A 600 -5.84 28.21 -6.08
N ALA A 601 -6.59 27.12 -6.31
CA ALA A 601 -7.75 27.13 -7.19
C ALA A 601 -8.97 27.87 -6.62
N LEU A 602 -8.95 28.40 -5.39
CA LEU A 602 -10.04 29.18 -4.80
C LEU A 602 -9.83 30.70 -4.92
N TRP A 603 -8.61 31.18 -5.19
CA TRP A 603 -8.30 32.62 -5.15
C TRP A 603 -8.97 33.43 -6.27
N TRP A 604 -9.21 32.82 -7.43
CA TRP A 604 -9.92 33.48 -8.53
C TRP A 604 -11.42 33.68 -8.21
N LEU A 605 -12.04 32.79 -7.42
CA LEU A 605 -13.45 32.93 -6.98
C LEU A 605 -13.61 34.09 -6.00
N TRP A 606 -12.69 34.25 -5.05
CA TRP A 606 -12.65 35.40 -4.14
C TRP A 606 -12.38 36.71 -4.88
N SER A 607 -11.50 36.67 -5.88
CA SER A 607 -11.22 37.83 -6.75
C SER A 607 -12.46 38.23 -7.57
N ALA A 608 -13.18 37.24 -8.14
CA ALA A 608 -14.42 37.47 -8.86
C ALA A 608 -15.54 38.04 -7.96
N LEU A 609 -15.68 37.51 -6.73
CA LEU A 609 -16.61 38.05 -5.74
C LEU A 609 -16.24 39.50 -5.37
N GLY A 610 -14.96 39.78 -5.11
CA GLY A 610 -14.46 41.12 -4.82
C GLY A 610 -14.76 42.12 -5.94
N LEU A 611 -14.55 41.74 -7.20
CA LEU A 611 -14.86 42.58 -8.37
C LEU A 611 -16.37 42.82 -8.53
N LEU A 612 -17.20 41.80 -8.30
CA LEU A 612 -18.67 41.93 -8.32
C LEU A 612 -19.15 42.88 -7.21
N LEU A 613 -18.57 42.81 -6.01
CA LEU A 613 -18.89 43.71 -4.90
C LEU A 613 -18.42 45.15 -5.16
N LEU A 614 -17.20 45.33 -5.68
CA LEU A 614 -16.65 46.64 -6.05
C LEU A 614 -17.48 47.34 -7.15
N ARG A 615 -18.08 46.57 -8.07
CA ARG A 615 -18.99 47.08 -9.10
C ARG A 615 -20.32 47.60 -8.52
N GLN A 616 -20.72 47.16 -7.32
CA GLN A 616 -21.95 47.66 -6.67
C GLN A 616 -21.76 49.03 -6.01
N PHE A 617 -20.52 49.47 -5.78
CA PHE A 617 -20.23 50.76 -5.15
C PHE A 617 -20.38 51.94 -6.14
N PRO A 618 -20.95 53.09 -5.73
CA PRO A 618 -21.09 54.27 -6.58
C PRO A 618 -19.75 55.01 -6.66
N TRP A 619 -18.94 54.70 -7.68
CA TRP A 619 -17.73 55.47 -7.97
C TRP A 619 -18.14 56.87 -8.46
N SER A 620 -17.83 57.90 -7.69
CA SER A 620 -18.17 59.28 -8.04
C SER A 620 -17.49 59.69 -9.35
N ARG A 621 -18.16 60.54 -10.16
CA ARG A 621 -17.66 61.04 -11.45
C ARG A 621 -16.30 61.76 -11.38
N LYS A 622 -15.76 62.06 -10.18
CA LYS A 622 -14.43 62.65 -9.98
C LYS A 622 -13.27 61.65 -10.08
N VAL A 623 -13.53 60.34 -10.11
CA VAL A 623 -12.47 59.30 -10.17
C VAL A 623 -12.35 58.72 -11.59
N ARG A 624 -12.23 59.60 -12.60
CA ARG A 624 -12.18 59.22 -14.03
C ARG A 624 -10.88 58.49 -14.42
N GLY A 625 -9.87 58.46 -13.54
CA GLY A 625 -8.60 57.76 -13.75
C GLY A 625 -8.62 56.27 -13.40
N TRP A 626 -9.50 55.82 -12.47
CA TRP A 626 -9.44 54.45 -11.93
C TRP A 626 -10.16 53.40 -12.79
N SER A 627 -10.98 53.79 -13.76
CA SER A 627 -11.59 52.84 -14.71
C SER A 627 -10.56 52.14 -15.59
N ALA A 628 -9.37 52.72 -15.77
CA ALA A 628 -8.24 52.07 -16.44
C ALA A 628 -7.52 51.05 -15.54
N TRP A 629 -7.66 51.18 -14.22
CA TRP A 629 -7.00 50.30 -13.25
C TRP A 629 -7.81 49.05 -12.96
N VAL A 630 -9.13 49.02 -13.20
CA VAL A 630 -9.92 47.79 -13.03
C VAL A 630 -9.47 46.68 -14.00
N PRO A 631 -9.29 46.94 -15.32
CA PRO A 631 -8.65 45.99 -16.24
C PRO A 631 -7.23 45.62 -15.82
N ALA A 632 -6.44 46.59 -15.36
CA ALA A 632 -5.05 46.37 -14.93
C ALA A 632 -4.97 45.52 -13.65
N PHE A 633 -5.90 45.70 -12.71
CA PHE A 633 -5.99 44.92 -11.48
C PHE A 633 -6.52 43.52 -11.76
N THR A 634 -7.50 43.37 -12.67
CA THR A 634 -7.95 42.04 -13.15
C THR A 634 -6.83 41.30 -13.88
N MET A 635 -6.04 42.01 -14.69
CA MET A 635 -4.90 41.46 -15.41
C MET A 635 -3.76 41.13 -14.43
N LEU A 636 -3.50 41.95 -13.42
CA LEU A 636 -2.53 41.69 -12.35
C LEU A 636 -2.96 40.48 -11.51
N THR A 637 -4.25 40.33 -11.16
CA THR A 637 -4.73 39.13 -10.45
C THR A 637 -4.65 37.88 -11.32
N LEU A 638 -4.87 37.99 -12.64
CA LEU A 638 -4.68 36.89 -13.58
C LEU A 638 -3.20 36.53 -13.74
N ILE A 639 -2.29 37.52 -13.78
CA ILE A 639 -0.83 37.33 -13.83
C ILE A 639 -0.33 36.73 -12.51
N VAL A 640 -0.78 37.23 -11.36
CA VAL A 640 -0.43 36.68 -10.04
C VAL A 640 -1.01 35.27 -9.86
N SER A 641 -2.18 34.96 -10.43
CA SER A 641 -2.74 33.60 -10.45
C SER A 641 -2.00 32.66 -11.41
N ALA A 642 -1.53 33.15 -12.55
CA ALA A 642 -0.67 32.40 -13.47
C ALA A 642 0.75 32.19 -12.89
N CYS A 643 1.27 33.18 -12.17
CA CYS A 643 2.51 33.08 -11.40
C CYS A 643 2.34 32.22 -10.14
N GLY A 644 1.15 32.13 -9.54
CA GLY A 644 0.87 31.21 -8.45
C GLY A 644 0.97 29.74 -8.86
N HIS A 645 0.89 29.44 -10.16
CA HIS A 645 1.20 28.12 -10.72
C HIS A 645 2.70 27.93 -11.02
N ILE A 646 3.50 28.99 -10.90
CA ILE A 646 4.95 29.03 -11.16
C ILE A 646 5.75 29.28 -9.86
N ILE A 647 5.08 29.58 -8.75
CA ILE A 647 5.69 29.79 -7.43
C ILE A 647 5.23 28.69 -6.47
N GLU A 648 5.52 27.45 -6.86
CA GLU A 648 5.95 26.39 -5.93
C GLU A 648 7.35 25.99 -6.38
N ARG A 649 8.27 26.94 -6.22
CA ARG A 649 9.70 26.66 -6.27
C ARG A 649 10.40 27.43 -5.16
N ASP A 650 9.81 27.38 -3.96
CA ASP A 650 10.66 27.33 -2.78
C ASP A 650 11.28 25.94 -2.83
N GLU A 651 12.51 25.87 -3.35
CA GLU A 651 13.34 24.67 -3.28
C GLU A 651 13.36 24.20 -1.82
N ASN A 652 12.66 23.11 -1.55
CA ASN A 652 12.61 22.50 -0.22
C ASN A 652 14.05 22.30 0.27
N ASP A 653 14.38 22.76 1.48
CA ASP A 653 15.74 22.63 2.05
C ASP A 653 16.21 21.16 2.04
N PHE A 654 15.27 20.20 2.06
CA PHE A 654 15.54 18.79 1.84
C PHE A 654 16.08 18.48 0.42
N ASP A 655 15.44 18.99 -0.63
CA ASP A 655 15.87 18.80 -2.02
C ASP A 655 17.22 19.49 -2.29
N ASN A 656 17.45 20.64 -1.65
CA ASN A 656 18.75 21.29 -1.64
C ASN A 656 19.82 20.42 -0.98
N GLY A 657 19.51 19.80 0.17
CA GLY A 657 20.38 18.83 0.83
C GLY A 657 20.72 17.65 -0.08
N MET A 658 19.73 17.08 -0.76
CA MET A 658 19.92 15.98 -1.70
C MET A 658 20.78 16.38 -2.90
N ARG A 659 20.59 17.60 -3.44
CA ARG A 659 21.38 18.13 -4.56
C ARG A 659 22.85 18.34 -4.17
N HIS A 660 23.11 18.91 -2.99
CA HIS A 660 24.47 19.09 -2.48
C HIS A 660 25.15 17.74 -2.23
N ALA A 661 24.44 16.76 -1.67
CA ALA A 661 24.96 15.41 -1.45
C ALA A 661 25.34 14.72 -2.77
N LYS A 662 24.49 14.84 -3.81
CA LYS A 662 24.78 14.29 -5.15
C LYS A 662 26.00 14.93 -5.81
N ASN A 663 26.27 16.21 -5.53
CA ASN A 663 27.41 16.95 -6.06
C ASN A 663 28.69 16.76 -5.23
N GLY A 664 28.68 15.93 -4.18
CA GLY A 664 29.82 15.71 -3.29
C GLY A 664 30.08 16.86 -2.30
N ALA A 665 29.19 17.85 -2.23
CA ALA A 665 29.28 18.99 -1.30
C ALA A 665 28.63 18.62 0.04
N PHE A 666 29.23 17.67 0.76
CA PHE A 666 28.61 17.03 1.93
C PHE A 666 28.39 17.97 3.13
N GLU A 667 29.25 18.97 3.33
CA GLU A 667 29.05 20.00 4.37
C GLU A 667 27.84 20.90 4.07
N ASP A 668 27.64 21.26 2.81
CA ASP A 668 26.49 22.04 2.36
C ASP A 668 25.20 21.23 2.47
N ALA A 669 25.28 19.94 2.13
CA ALA A 669 24.18 18.99 2.27
C ALA A 669 23.72 18.87 3.73
N ALA A 670 24.67 18.66 4.65
CA ALA A 670 24.40 18.56 6.08
C ALA A 670 23.74 19.85 6.64
N ARG A 671 24.19 21.03 6.19
CA ARG A 671 23.59 22.32 6.58
C ARG A 671 22.18 22.51 6.03
N ALA A 672 21.93 22.10 4.79
CA ALA A 672 20.59 22.19 4.19
C ALA A 672 19.62 21.23 4.90
N PHE A 673 20.02 19.99 5.17
CA PHE A 673 19.21 19.06 5.96
C PHE A 673 18.96 19.58 7.39
N ALA A 674 19.94 20.23 8.03
CA ALA A 674 19.76 20.85 9.34
C ALA A 674 18.62 21.89 9.36
N ARG A 675 18.49 22.70 8.30
CA ARG A 675 17.42 23.68 8.17
C ARG A 675 16.05 23.01 7.91
N ALA A 676 16.05 21.93 7.11
CA ALA A 676 14.84 21.19 6.78
C ALA A 676 14.17 20.51 8.00
N ILE A 677 14.94 20.12 9.02
CA ILE A 677 14.40 19.42 10.20
C ILE A 677 13.32 20.24 10.93
N HIS A 678 13.46 21.57 10.95
CA HIS A 678 12.54 22.44 11.68
C HIS A 678 11.21 22.68 10.94
N SER A 679 11.16 22.48 9.63
CA SER A 679 9.96 22.71 8.80
C SER A 679 9.11 21.46 8.59
N LEU A 680 9.61 20.26 8.91
CA LEU A 680 8.96 18.99 8.59
C LEU A 680 8.18 18.37 9.77
N PRO A 681 7.13 17.55 9.50
CA PRO A 681 6.45 16.74 10.51
C PRO A 681 7.32 15.58 11.04
N ALA A 682 7.00 15.05 12.22
CA ALA A 682 7.87 14.14 12.99
C ALA A 682 8.26 12.84 12.27
N ASN A 683 7.38 12.32 11.41
CA ASN A 683 7.61 11.14 10.57
C ASN A 683 8.67 11.37 9.47
N GLU A 684 8.75 12.59 8.94
CA GLU A 684 9.70 12.94 7.87
C GLU A 684 11.05 13.39 8.43
N ARG A 685 11.07 13.91 9.67
CA ARG A 685 12.31 14.32 10.37
C ARG A 685 13.32 13.19 10.52
N GLY A 686 12.86 11.96 10.76
CA GLY A 686 13.76 10.80 10.91
C GLY A 686 14.62 10.55 9.67
N LEU A 687 14.02 10.64 8.48
CA LEU A 687 14.72 10.44 7.20
C LEU A 687 15.71 11.59 6.93
N VAL A 688 15.32 12.83 7.25
CA VAL A 688 16.19 14.00 7.09
C VAL A 688 17.38 13.93 8.06
N LEU A 689 17.17 13.50 9.30
CA LEU A 689 18.22 13.27 10.29
C LEU A 689 19.18 12.15 9.86
N TYR A 690 18.67 11.08 9.26
CA TYR A 690 19.50 10.02 8.67
C TYR A 690 20.37 10.56 7.52
N ASN A 691 19.78 11.30 6.59
CA ASN A 691 20.49 11.89 5.45
C ASN A 691 21.52 12.95 5.91
N GLN A 692 21.18 13.74 6.93
CA GLN A 692 22.11 14.67 7.57
C GLN A 692 23.29 13.94 8.20
N GLY A 693 23.03 12.89 8.99
CA GLY A 693 24.07 12.07 9.62
C GLY A 693 24.99 11.39 8.62
N THR A 694 24.42 10.92 7.50
CA THR A 694 25.17 10.33 6.40
C THR A 694 26.04 11.37 5.67
N ALA A 695 25.51 12.56 5.41
CA ALA A 695 26.27 13.67 4.84
C ALA A 695 27.41 14.12 5.79
N LEU A 696 27.17 14.17 7.10
CA LEU A 696 28.19 14.48 8.10
C LEU A 696 29.30 13.42 8.16
N LEU A 697 28.95 12.14 8.04
CA LEU A 697 29.93 11.05 7.92
C LEU A 697 30.82 11.21 6.69
N GLN A 698 30.22 11.51 5.54
CA GLN A 698 30.95 11.71 4.28
C GLN A 698 31.79 13.00 4.29
N ALA A 699 31.40 13.99 5.09
CA ALA A 699 32.19 15.19 5.36
C ALA A 699 33.31 14.96 6.43
N GLY A 700 33.44 13.75 6.98
CA GLY A 700 34.45 13.43 8.01
C GLY A 700 34.10 13.92 9.43
N ALA A 701 32.88 14.42 9.65
CA ALA A 701 32.42 14.93 10.93
C ALA A 701 31.71 13.83 11.76
N ALA A 702 32.47 12.83 12.21
CA ALA A 702 31.93 11.63 12.88
C ALA A 702 31.16 11.93 14.18
N ALA A 703 31.63 12.88 15.01
CA ALA A 703 30.96 13.29 16.26
C ALA A 703 29.52 13.82 16.05
N PRO A 704 29.29 14.86 15.24
CA PRO A 704 27.93 15.34 14.98
C PRO A 704 27.09 14.34 14.18
N ALA A 705 27.73 13.45 13.39
CA ALA A 705 27.01 12.38 12.70
C ALA A 705 26.38 11.37 13.66
N VAL A 706 27.07 10.99 14.74
CA VAL A 706 26.50 10.11 15.79
C VAL A 706 25.22 10.70 16.35
N THR A 707 25.24 11.98 16.75
CA THR A 707 24.06 12.62 17.32
C THR A 707 22.88 12.66 16.33
N ALA A 708 23.13 12.96 15.06
CA ALA A 708 22.09 12.98 14.04
C ALA A 708 21.51 11.57 13.77
N LEU A 709 22.36 10.53 13.76
CA LEU A 709 21.95 9.15 13.51
C LEU A 709 21.24 8.50 14.72
N GLU A 710 21.64 8.84 15.95
CA GLU A 710 20.90 8.44 17.16
C GLU A 710 19.50 9.05 17.18
N GLN A 711 19.38 10.35 16.85
CA GLN A 711 18.08 11.00 16.74
C GLN A 711 17.24 10.43 15.60
N ALA A 712 17.87 10.06 14.47
CA ALA A 712 17.20 9.34 13.39
C ALA A 712 16.64 8.00 13.87
N LEU A 713 17.42 7.22 14.64
CA LEU A 713 17.00 5.92 15.17
C LEU A 713 15.93 6.02 16.27
N LEU A 714 15.89 7.10 17.04
CA LEU A 714 14.79 7.36 17.97
C LEU A 714 13.45 7.55 17.24
N LEU A 715 13.48 8.14 16.04
CA LEU A 715 12.29 8.37 15.21
C LEU A 715 12.00 7.21 14.25
N LEU A 716 13.03 6.46 13.83
CA LEU A 716 13.00 5.34 12.89
C LEU A 716 13.74 4.13 13.49
N PRO A 717 13.20 3.49 14.54
CA PRO A 717 13.93 2.44 15.27
C PRO A 717 14.26 1.21 14.42
N GLY A 718 13.56 0.96 13.31
CA GLY A 718 13.80 -0.15 12.39
C GLY A 718 14.77 0.11 11.22
N ASP A 719 15.35 1.31 11.12
CA ASP A 719 16.21 1.66 9.98
C ASP A 719 17.61 1.02 10.09
N ALA A 720 17.81 -0.08 9.35
CA ALA A 720 19.08 -0.81 9.32
C ALA A 720 20.23 0.02 8.73
N ALA A 721 19.96 0.95 7.81
CA ALA A 721 20.97 1.81 7.21
C ALA A 721 21.45 2.85 8.23
N ALA A 722 20.52 3.44 9.00
CA ALA A 722 20.86 4.34 10.11
C ALA A 722 21.69 3.64 11.20
N ARG A 723 21.36 2.38 11.57
CA ARG A 723 22.18 1.59 12.52
C ARG A 723 23.58 1.29 11.98
N THR A 724 23.70 0.96 10.70
CA THR A 724 24.98 0.65 10.06
C THR A 724 25.88 1.89 9.99
N ASN A 725 25.31 3.04 9.61
CA ASN A 725 26.03 4.30 9.58
C ASN A 725 26.38 4.79 10.99
N LEU A 726 25.53 4.55 12.00
CA LEU A 726 25.85 4.86 13.39
C LEU A 726 27.03 4.01 13.89
N ALA A 727 27.02 2.71 13.60
CA ALA A 727 28.14 1.82 13.93
C ALA A 727 29.44 2.27 13.25
N LEU A 728 29.35 2.74 11.99
CA LEU A 728 30.49 3.33 11.28
C LEU A 728 30.96 4.64 11.94
N ALA A 729 30.05 5.53 12.31
CA ALA A 729 30.36 6.79 12.98
C ALA A 729 31.04 6.56 14.34
N LEU A 730 30.52 5.63 15.14
CA LEU A 730 31.09 5.21 16.43
C LEU A 730 32.45 4.55 16.25
N ARG A 731 32.63 3.75 15.19
CA ARG A 731 33.92 3.14 14.86
C ARG A 731 34.97 4.19 14.46
N LEU A 732 34.58 5.20 13.68
CA LEU A 732 35.44 6.33 13.31
C LEU A 732 35.79 7.24 14.51
N LEU A 733 34.94 7.26 15.54
CA LEU A 733 35.22 7.93 16.82
C LEU A 733 36.08 7.09 17.77
N GLY A 734 36.10 5.77 17.59
CA GLY A 734 36.64 4.80 18.54
C GLY A 734 37.80 3.97 17.99
N ASP A 735 38.83 4.61 17.42
CA ASP A 735 40.06 3.93 16.98
C ASP A 735 40.90 3.46 18.19
N HIS A 736 40.57 2.27 18.72
CA HIS A 736 41.49 1.25 19.28
C HIS A 736 40.78 -0.13 19.33
N PRO A 737 41.43 -1.23 18.93
CA PRO A 737 40.77 -2.52 18.80
C PRO A 737 40.77 -3.29 20.13
N ALA A 738 39.65 -3.93 20.46
CA ALA A 738 39.64 -5.08 21.36
C ALA A 738 39.20 -6.31 20.55
N SER A 739 40.21 -7.02 20.05
CA SER A 739 40.13 -8.48 19.93
C SER A 739 40.25 -9.05 21.34
N GLY A 740 39.36 -9.96 21.70
CA GLY A 740 39.30 -10.58 23.01
C GLY A 740 38.67 -11.95 22.91
N SER A 741 39.51 -12.93 22.59
CA SER A 741 39.29 -14.35 22.87
C SER A 741 38.98 -14.58 24.35
N GLY A 742 38.02 -15.45 24.64
CA GLY A 742 37.71 -15.92 25.99
C GLY A 742 36.81 -17.13 25.94
N ASP A 743 37.42 -18.29 25.70
CA ASP A 743 36.83 -19.58 26.03
C ASP A 743 36.57 -19.67 27.53
N GLY A 744 35.43 -20.26 27.90
CA GLY A 744 35.18 -20.79 29.23
C GLY A 744 34.18 -19.99 30.05
N GLU A 745 32.91 -20.40 30.00
CA GLU A 745 32.16 -20.77 31.20
C GLU A 745 30.84 -21.44 30.79
N ARG A 746 30.89 -22.78 30.76
CA ARG A 746 29.71 -23.60 31.03
C ARG A 746 29.63 -23.73 32.54
N GLN A 747 28.62 -23.15 33.17
CA GLN A 747 27.76 -23.78 34.18
C GLN A 747 26.89 -22.71 34.88
N ASN A 748 25.63 -23.08 35.08
CA ASN A 748 24.67 -22.52 36.05
C ASN A 748 23.96 -21.20 35.71
N GLU A 749 23.01 -21.28 34.78
CA GLU A 749 21.80 -20.44 34.82
C GLU A 749 20.55 -21.32 34.69
N GLU A 750 20.28 -22.10 35.72
CA GLU A 750 19.01 -22.85 35.87
C GLU A 750 18.20 -22.32 37.08
N SER A 751 18.41 -21.07 37.48
CA SER A 751 17.81 -20.50 38.72
C SER A 751 17.14 -19.13 38.61
N SER A 752 16.80 -18.64 37.40
CA SER A 752 15.94 -17.45 37.23
C SER A 752 14.64 -17.75 36.46
N VAL A 753 14.15 -18.98 36.58
CA VAL A 753 13.22 -19.60 35.64
C VAL A 753 11.81 -18.99 35.64
N ASP A 754 11.38 -18.13 36.56
CA ASP A 754 9.97 -17.66 36.59
C ASP A 754 9.76 -16.15 36.37
N ALA A 755 10.78 -15.39 35.97
CA ALA A 755 10.57 -13.98 35.60
C ALA A 755 9.86 -13.85 34.23
N PRO A 756 8.85 -12.97 34.09
CA PRO A 756 8.23 -12.69 32.80
C PRO A 756 9.26 -12.06 31.84
N MET A 757 9.34 -12.59 30.63
CA MET A 757 10.25 -12.06 29.61
C MET A 757 9.75 -10.70 29.12
N ASN A 758 10.64 -9.71 29.03
CA ASN A 758 10.26 -8.40 28.52
C ASN A 758 10.22 -8.40 26.97
N ARG A 759 9.63 -7.35 26.37
CA ARG A 759 9.44 -7.26 24.91
C ARG A 759 10.76 -7.24 24.13
N GLU A 760 11.81 -6.60 24.66
CA GLU A 760 13.12 -6.54 24.00
C GLU A 760 13.82 -7.91 23.96
N GLN A 761 13.82 -8.63 25.08
CA GLN A 761 14.32 -10.00 25.17
C GLN A 761 13.57 -10.94 24.21
N ALA A 762 12.24 -10.77 24.11
CA ALA A 762 11.43 -11.53 23.16
C ALA A 762 11.83 -11.25 21.70
N LEU A 763 12.09 -9.99 21.35
CA LEU A 763 12.54 -9.62 20.00
C LEU A 763 13.92 -10.19 19.68
N GLN A 764 14.87 -10.14 20.62
CA GLN A 764 16.21 -10.72 20.44
C GLN A 764 16.15 -12.24 20.22
N LEU A 765 15.33 -12.95 21.00
CA LEU A 765 15.15 -14.40 20.87
C LEU A 765 14.54 -14.77 19.51
N VAL A 766 13.56 -14.00 19.05
CA VAL A 766 12.88 -14.22 17.77
C VAL A 766 13.79 -13.87 16.58
N GLU A 767 14.65 -12.86 16.69
CA GLU A 767 15.60 -12.45 15.64
C GLU A 767 16.79 -13.40 15.48
N ALA A 768 17.11 -14.19 16.49
CA ALA A 768 18.14 -15.22 16.40
C ALA A 768 17.78 -16.35 15.42
N VAL A 769 16.49 -16.52 15.09
CA VAL A 769 16.01 -17.60 14.22
C VAL A 769 16.02 -17.17 12.76
N LYS A 770 16.90 -17.77 11.95
CA LYS A 770 16.89 -17.62 10.49
C LYS A 770 16.02 -18.73 9.88
N PRO A 771 14.81 -18.43 9.35
CA PRO A 771 13.97 -19.45 8.75
C PRO A 771 14.53 -19.92 7.40
N GLN A 772 14.50 -21.23 7.18
CA GLN A 772 14.78 -21.83 5.87
C GLN A 772 13.51 -21.73 5.00
N VAL A 773 13.68 -21.39 3.72
CA VAL A 773 12.58 -21.34 2.73
C VAL A 773 12.49 -22.69 2.06
N PHE A 774 11.26 -23.18 1.79
CA PHE A 774 11.02 -24.39 1.01
C PHE A 774 11.48 -24.16 -0.43
N ALA A 775 12.79 -24.30 -0.69
CA ALA A 775 13.28 -24.53 -2.04
C ALA A 775 12.73 -25.90 -2.44
N GLU A 776 12.02 -25.96 -3.57
CA GLU A 776 11.49 -27.20 -4.10
C GLU A 776 12.56 -28.30 -4.04
N THR A 777 12.28 -29.32 -3.24
CA THR A 777 12.99 -30.60 -3.21
C THR A 777 12.80 -31.30 -4.56
N ALA A 778 13.42 -30.76 -5.61
CA ALA A 778 13.83 -31.51 -6.78
C ALA A 778 15.22 -32.14 -6.56
N SER A 779 16.02 -31.64 -5.60
CA SER A 779 17.39 -32.11 -5.37
C SER A 779 17.52 -33.42 -4.58
N GLN A 780 16.42 -34.09 -4.22
CA GLN A 780 16.46 -35.42 -3.58
C GLN A 780 16.01 -36.57 -4.50
N ALA A 781 15.74 -36.28 -5.79
CA ALA A 781 15.57 -37.30 -6.82
C ALA A 781 16.86 -37.61 -7.61
N GLU A 782 17.95 -36.88 -7.34
CA GLU A 782 19.22 -36.97 -8.11
C GLU A 782 20.16 -38.12 -7.72
N SER A 783 19.78 -39.01 -6.79
CA SER A 783 20.61 -40.18 -6.43
C SER A 783 20.23 -41.47 -7.15
N ARG A 784 19.59 -41.40 -8.32
CA ARG A 784 19.48 -42.54 -9.24
C ARG A 784 20.24 -42.22 -10.50
N GLU A 785 21.53 -42.56 -10.46
CA GLU A 785 22.39 -42.77 -11.63
C GLU A 785 21.60 -43.49 -12.73
N ARG A 786 21.27 -42.76 -13.79
CA ARG A 786 21.19 -43.33 -15.12
C ARG A 786 22.33 -42.70 -15.90
N THR A 787 23.43 -43.44 -15.97
CA THR A 787 24.41 -43.35 -17.05
C THR A 787 23.69 -43.17 -18.38
N VAL A 788 23.79 -41.98 -18.95
CA VAL A 788 23.65 -41.75 -20.38
C VAL A 788 24.92 -41.05 -20.81
N GLU A 789 25.56 -41.65 -21.81
CA GLU A 789 26.84 -41.25 -22.38
C GLU A 789 26.89 -39.78 -22.83
N LYS A 790 28.11 -39.23 -22.68
CA LYS A 790 28.74 -38.16 -23.45
C LYS A 790 27.95 -37.65 -24.66
N ASP A 791 27.57 -36.38 -24.62
CA ASP A 791 28.28 -35.31 -25.34
C ASP A 791 27.88 -33.95 -24.72
N TRP A 792 28.83 -33.00 -24.71
CA TRP A 792 28.87 -31.68 -24.03
C TRP A 792 29.53 -31.64 -22.64
#